data_AF-A0A178U787-F1
#
_entry.id   AF-A0A178U787-F1
#
_cell.length_a   1.000
_cell.length_b   1.000
_cell.length_c   1.000
_cell.angle_alpha   90.00
_cell.angle_beta   90.00
_cell.angle_gamma   90.00
#
_symmetry.space_group_name_H-M   'P 1'
#
loop_
_entity.id
_entity.type
_entity.pdbx_description
1 polymer ?
#
loop_
_entity_poly.entity_id
_entity_poly.type
_entity_poly.pdbx_seq_one_letter_code
_entity_poly.pdbx_strand_id
1 'polypeptide(L)'
;MNILQALFFPPEQPGGVSSMVPYIGERFRKIGWSMELFSIPRRVRNKGSEPFEFETFDWRDYAGNPVVDKYIRTIQDYIWWTKLRLKGNGQYDLIHAHHPVAALAMRHVYPDTPLLMTVHSSYERELILNRRIKEGSTEHRFLTKIYGELERKSDRLLTVSNSFASYMSPYVEQPEEIGIIPNGYDERRFKPIPHENEVAQLVTVCRLVPAKGLDVLLEACALLRKSGRKFVLHIIGDGPIRPELEELAIQLGIYEETIFYGYMLHPEEMLPFFDIFVLPSRAEAFGSVFAEAALCLLSLVGTNVGGIAEQIEDGSNGLLVPAEDPAALAEALDKLITDPHYRYELARAAWNKAKKTYSLNRVIQELKKIYVSMGPDLALLMSGTFTFMHAADLHLDSPFRGLAGVPAVVRDRLRESTFEALAAIVETARRERLDFIVIAGDLYDKADRSLRAQLRMQQAMSKLAEDNIQVFVVHGNHDPADGWQAELEWPNTVHVFGSEQPEWMPAYTREGELAAHVYGMSYASASVRDNLAAMYRKQEGAPFHLALLHANVDGQANYDNYAPCKLSDLRSASFDYWALGHIHDRRVLSEYPHVVYPGNIQGRSVKETGSRGVYVVRVCEEGRIEMSYRDVASVIWEELAVSIEGAEREQDLKHRLLDAVESVRASSGGRPVVLRLRLEGSGVLHERLMDEHAGEVWLEELREWIGSPEDEEQW
;
A
#
# COMPACT_ATOMS: atom_id res chain seq x y z
N MET A 1 13.86 -13.39 3.00
CA MET A 1 14.54 -12.60 4.04
C MET A 1 14.56 -13.33 5.37
N ASN A 2 15.69 -13.28 6.07
CA ASN A 2 15.92 -13.73 7.44
C ASN A 2 16.00 -12.52 8.37
N ILE A 3 14.94 -12.28 9.14
CA ILE A 3 14.77 -11.07 9.96
C ILE A 3 14.75 -11.43 11.44
N LEU A 4 15.52 -10.67 12.23
CA LEU A 4 15.50 -10.74 13.68
C LEU A 4 14.56 -9.67 14.25
N GLN A 5 13.52 -10.10 14.95
CA GLN A 5 12.60 -9.24 15.69
C GLN A 5 13.12 -9.11 17.13
N ALA A 6 13.71 -7.97 17.46
CA ALA A 6 14.35 -7.71 18.76
C ALA A 6 13.41 -6.95 19.71
N LEU A 7 12.91 -7.65 20.73
CA LEU A 7 12.04 -7.11 21.76
C LEU A 7 12.78 -6.88 23.07
N PHE A 8 12.27 -5.98 23.91
CA PHE A 8 12.76 -5.84 25.28
C PHE A 8 12.15 -6.88 26.22
N PHE A 9 10.83 -7.04 26.16
CA PHE A 9 10.12 -8.06 26.93
C PHE A 9 9.86 -9.31 26.08
N PRO A 10 9.84 -10.49 26.69
CA PRO A 10 9.47 -11.71 26.00
C PRO A 10 7.96 -11.69 25.65
N PRO A 11 7.53 -12.40 24.59
CA PRO A 11 6.14 -12.39 24.11
C PRO A 11 5.11 -12.79 25.15
N GLU A 12 5.49 -13.60 26.14
CA GLU A 12 4.62 -14.06 27.21
C GLU A 12 4.36 -12.99 28.28
N GLN A 13 5.00 -11.81 28.17
CA GLN A 13 4.72 -10.67 29.03
C GLN A 13 3.68 -9.73 28.43
N PRO A 14 2.80 -9.17 29.27
CA PRO A 14 1.70 -8.32 28.82
C PRO A 14 2.18 -7.00 28.23
N GLY A 15 1.49 -6.55 27.18
CA GLY A 15 1.72 -5.28 26.49
C GLY A 15 1.40 -5.38 25.01
N GLY A 16 0.92 -4.28 24.41
CA GLY A 16 0.48 -4.27 23.01
C GLY A 16 1.56 -4.67 22.00
N VAL A 17 2.83 -4.40 22.30
CA VAL A 17 3.95 -4.77 21.41
C VAL A 17 4.23 -6.27 21.47
N SER A 18 4.41 -6.82 22.67
CA SER A 18 4.67 -8.25 22.89
C SER A 18 3.55 -9.14 22.37
N SER A 19 2.31 -8.64 22.37
CA SER A 19 1.14 -9.36 21.84
C SER A 19 0.95 -9.21 20.33
N MET A 20 1.59 -8.23 19.67
CA MET A 20 1.44 -7.96 18.23
C MET A 20 2.55 -8.61 17.40
N VAL A 21 3.82 -8.42 17.81
CA VAL A 21 5.01 -8.84 17.03
C VAL A 21 5.03 -10.33 16.67
N PRO A 22 4.59 -11.27 17.54
CA PRO A 22 4.50 -12.68 17.16
C PRO A 22 3.58 -12.94 15.95
N TYR A 23 2.47 -12.21 15.83
CA TYR A 23 1.55 -12.33 14.70
C TYR A 23 2.12 -11.70 13.44
N ILE A 24 2.91 -10.62 13.57
CA ILE A 24 3.71 -10.10 12.47
C ILE A 24 4.63 -11.19 11.94
N GLY A 25 5.39 -11.84 12.83
CA GLY A 25 6.27 -12.95 12.48
C GLY A 25 5.54 -14.15 11.85
N GLU A 26 4.32 -14.48 12.30
CA GLU A 26 3.49 -15.52 11.68
C GLU A 26 3.09 -15.18 10.24
N ARG A 27 2.65 -13.93 9.99
CA ARG A 27 2.22 -13.47 8.66
C ARG A 27 3.37 -13.49 7.66
N PHE A 28 4.56 -13.05 8.06
CA PHE A 28 5.74 -13.09 7.19
C PHE A 28 6.26 -14.51 6.94
N ARG A 29 6.20 -15.40 7.94
CA ARG A 29 6.54 -16.83 7.73
C ARG A 29 5.65 -17.51 6.69
N LYS A 30 4.36 -17.13 6.61
CA LYS A 30 3.45 -17.65 5.58
C LYS A 30 3.83 -17.26 4.15
N ILE A 31 4.61 -16.19 3.97
CA ILE A 31 5.12 -15.76 2.66
C ILE A 31 6.59 -16.16 2.43
N GLY A 32 7.10 -17.11 3.21
CA GLY A 32 8.43 -17.70 3.04
C GLY A 32 9.58 -16.99 3.75
N TRP A 33 9.32 -15.99 4.60
CA TRP A 33 10.38 -15.29 5.32
C TRP A 33 10.71 -15.97 6.65
N SER A 34 11.99 -15.97 7.03
CA SER A 34 12.43 -16.39 8.36
C SER A 34 12.29 -15.20 9.31
N MET A 35 11.63 -15.41 10.45
CA MET A 35 11.38 -14.40 11.47
C MET A 35 11.73 -14.99 12.84
N GLU A 36 12.90 -14.63 13.36
CA GLU A 36 13.35 -15.04 14.69
C GLU A 36 12.94 -13.99 15.72
N LEU A 37 12.31 -14.40 16.83
CA LEU A 37 11.97 -13.52 17.94
C LEU A 37 13.06 -13.60 19.01
N PHE A 38 13.58 -12.46 19.43
CA PHE A 38 14.58 -12.37 20.47
C PHE A 38 14.21 -11.36 21.54
N SER A 39 14.44 -11.71 22.80
CA SER A 39 14.20 -10.82 23.94
C SER A 39 15.12 -11.14 25.11
N ILE A 40 15.26 -10.19 26.04
CA ILE A 40 16.03 -10.39 27.26
C ILE A 40 15.14 -10.99 28.37
N PRO A 41 15.42 -12.20 28.86
CA PRO A 41 14.62 -12.79 29.93
C PRO A 41 14.96 -12.14 31.27
N ARG A 42 13.97 -12.04 32.18
CA ARG A 42 14.12 -11.37 33.49
C ARG A 42 15.28 -11.88 34.35
N ARG A 43 15.71 -13.14 34.15
CA ARG A 43 16.84 -13.77 34.87
C ARG A 43 18.21 -13.24 34.46
N VAL A 44 18.30 -12.55 33.32
CA VAL A 44 19.52 -11.89 32.87
C VAL A 44 19.52 -10.49 33.47
N ARG A 45 20.22 -10.36 34.60
CA ARG A 45 20.49 -9.09 35.28
C ARG A 45 21.91 -9.11 35.82
N ASN A 46 22.66 -8.03 35.62
CA ASN A 46 24.04 -7.86 36.07
C ASN A 46 24.96 -8.98 35.54
N LYS A 47 24.77 -9.41 34.29
CA LYS A 47 25.59 -10.41 33.60
C LYS A 47 26.51 -9.78 32.56
N GLY A 48 26.10 -8.68 31.94
CA GLY A 48 26.93 -7.92 31.03
C GLY A 48 27.92 -7.01 31.76
N SER A 49 29.12 -6.91 31.21
CA SER A 49 30.19 -6.03 31.71
C SER A 49 30.91 -5.30 30.58
N GLU A 50 30.44 -5.44 29.35
CA GLU A 50 31.07 -4.85 28.17
C GLU A 50 30.86 -3.33 28.17
N PRO A 51 31.89 -2.52 27.88
CA PRO A 51 31.72 -1.09 27.72
C PRO A 51 30.73 -0.77 26.59
N PHE A 52 29.90 0.26 26.81
CA PHE A 52 28.98 0.79 25.81
C PHE A 52 29.11 2.31 25.76
N GLU A 53 29.11 2.86 24.54
CA GLU A 53 29.26 4.29 24.27
C GLU A 53 28.19 4.73 23.27
N PHE A 54 27.73 5.97 23.43
CA PHE A 54 26.82 6.64 22.49
C PHE A 54 27.67 7.51 21.55
N GLU A 55 27.25 7.65 20.28
CA GLU A 55 27.91 8.52 19.31
C GLU A 55 27.52 9.98 19.47
N THR A 56 26.30 10.25 19.93
CA THR A 56 25.70 11.60 19.92
C THR A 56 25.90 12.39 21.22
N PHE A 57 26.36 11.74 22.30
CA PHE A 57 26.67 12.38 23.59
C PHE A 57 27.51 11.47 24.50
N ASP A 58 28.22 12.03 25.49
CA ASP A 58 28.85 11.24 26.55
C ASP A 58 27.86 10.98 27.69
N TRP A 59 27.47 9.71 27.89
CA TRP A 59 26.56 9.33 28.96
C TRP A 59 27.20 9.45 30.35
N ARG A 60 28.55 9.48 30.45
CA ARG A 60 29.28 9.57 31.72
C ARG A 60 29.05 10.90 32.43
N ASP A 61 28.65 11.94 31.70
CA ASP A 61 28.18 13.21 32.26
C ASP A 61 26.93 13.04 33.16
N TYR A 62 26.24 11.90 33.02
CA TYR A 62 25.03 11.54 33.75
C TYR A 62 25.26 10.35 34.72
N ALA A 63 26.49 9.82 34.80
CA ALA A 63 26.82 8.65 35.61
C ALA A 63 26.65 8.91 37.11
N GLY A 64 26.37 7.85 37.87
CA GLY A 64 26.05 7.92 39.30
C GLY A 64 24.58 8.25 39.57
N ASN A 65 23.79 8.56 38.53
CA ASN A 65 22.36 8.59 38.63
C ASN A 65 21.77 7.16 38.55
N PRO A 66 20.95 6.72 39.52
CA PRO A 66 20.45 5.34 39.55
C PRO A 66 19.63 4.91 38.33
N VAL A 67 18.90 5.83 37.68
CA VAL A 67 18.11 5.52 36.48
C VAL A 67 19.04 5.31 35.29
N VAL A 68 20.01 6.21 35.12
CA VAL A 68 21.01 6.16 34.04
C VAL A 68 21.87 4.91 34.17
N ASP A 69 22.46 4.68 35.35
CA ASP A 69 23.34 3.52 35.61
C ASP A 69 22.60 2.18 35.41
N LYS A 70 21.31 2.15 35.73
CA LYS A 70 20.46 0.97 35.46
C LYS A 70 20.18 0.81 33.97
N TYR A 71 19.94 1.91 33.26
CA TYR A 71 19.68 1.89 31.82
C TYR A 71 20.88 1.35 31.04
N ILE A 72 22.08 1.89 31.31
CA ILE A 72 23.34 1.44 30.71
C ILE A 72 23.58 -0.04 30.98
N ARG A 73 23.42 -0.45 32.24
CA ARG A 73 23.58 -1.86 32.63
C ARG A 73 22.62 -2.79 31.92
N THR A 74 21.41 -2.31 31.63
CA THR A 74 20.42 -3.09 30.89
C THR A 74 20.86 -3.28 29.43
N ILE A 75 21.45 -2.26 28.79
CA ILE A 75 22.08 -2.41 27.45
C ILE A 75 23.21 -3.44 27.51
N GLN A 76 24.09 -3.36 28.50
CA GLN A 76 25.21 -4.29 28.67
C GLN A 76 24.73 -5.74 28.86
N ASP A 77 23.71 -5.94 29.70
CA ASP A 77 23.07 -7.24 29.91
C ASP A 77 22.46 -7.79 28.60
N TYR A 78 21.85 -6.91 27.79
CA TYR A 78 21.27 -7.27 26.51
C TYR A 78 22.35 -7.66 25.49
N ILE A 79 23.44 -6.90 25.39
CA ILE A 79 24.60 -7.21 24.53
C ILE A 79 25.18 -8.58 24.90
N TRP A 80 25.42 -8.82 26.20
CA TRP A 80 25.94 -10.08 26.69
C TRP A 80 25.02 -11.25 26.33
N TRP A 81 23.72 -11.09 26.53
CA TRP A 81 22.74 -12.12 26.20
C TRP A 81 22.67 -12.42 24.71
N THR A 82 22.72 -11.38 23.88
CA THR A 82 22.73 -11.47 22.42
C THR A 82 23.95 -12.26 21.95
N LYS A 83 25.15 -11.90 22.44
CA LYS A 83 26.40 -12.63 22.13
C LYS A 83 26.42 -14.06 22.66
N LEU A 84 25.68 -14.38 23.71
CA LEU A 84 25.61 -15.76 24.22
C LEU A 84 24.66 -16.63 23.38
N ARG A 85 23.55 -16.05 22.89
CA ARG A 85 22.45 -16.81 22.30
C ARG A 85 22.40 -16.81 20.79
N LEU A 86 22.81 -15.71 20.16
CA LEU A 86 22.74 -15.57 18.71
C LEU A 86 24.11 -15.75 18.05
N LYS A 87 25.19 -15.90 18.83
CA LYS A 87 26.54 -16.16 18.29
C LYS A 87 26.60 -17.57 17.70
N GLY A 88 26.56 -17.64 16.38
CA GLY A 88 26.54 -18.88 15.60
C GLY A 88 25.23 -19.14 14.83
N ASN A 89 24.17 -18.37 15.12
CA ASN A 89 23.02 -18.29 14.22
C ASN A 89 23.46 -17.44 13.01
N GLY A 90 23.09 -17.83 11.79
CA GLY A 90 23.57 -17.21 10.54
C GLY A 90 23.34 -15.70 10.44
N GLN A 91 23.81 -15.10 9.35
CA GLN A 91 23.64 -13.66 9.11
C GLN A 91 22.14 -13.31 8.97
N TYR A 92 21.70 -12.24 9.62
CA TYR A 92 20.37 -11.66 9.42
C TYR A 92 20.43 -10.64 8.28
N ASP A 93 19.40 -10.63 7.44
CA ASP A 93 19.26 -9.64 6.37
C ASP A 93 18.85 -8.28 6.93
N LEU A 94 18.10 -8.30 8.05
CA LEU A 94 17.59 -7.11 8.72
C LEU A 94 17.28 -7.42 10.18
N ILE A 95 17.49 -6.44 11.05
CA ILE A 95 17.04 -6.45 12.44
C ILE A 95 15.94 -5.42 12.60
N HIS A 96 14.78 -5.83 13.11
CA HIS A 96 13.72 -4.92 13.52
C HIS A 96 13.63 -4.90 15.04
N ALA A 97 14.07 -3.80 15.64
CA ALA A 97 13.99 -3.56 17.07
C ALA A 97 12.70 -2.80 17.45
N HIS A 98 12.10 -3.21 18.57
CA HIS A 98 10.86 -2.61 19.10
C HIS A 98 11.06 -1.91 20.45
N HIS A 99 12.31 -1.63 20.82
CA HIS A 99 12.63 -0.91 22.05
C HIS A 99 14.03 -0.28 21.95
N PRO A 100 14.25 0.95 22.46
CA PRO A 100 15.54 1.64 22.37
C PRO A 100 16.74 0.80 22.86
N VAL A 101 16.63 0.16 24.03
CA VAL A 101 17.68 -0.73 24.56
C VAL A 101 18.00 -1.89 23.60
N ALA A 102 16.98 -2.49 22.98
CA ALA A 102 17.18 -3.60 22.05
C ALA A 102 17.87 -3.11 20.77
N ALA A 103 17.45 -1.97 20.22
CA ALA A 103 18.05 -1.38 19.02
C ALA A 103 19.54 -1.08 19.23
N LEU A 104 19.89 -0.39 20.32
CA LEU A 104 21.27 -0.03 20.63
C LEU A 104 22.15 -1.27 20.87
N ALA A 105 21.64 -2.27 21.60
CA ALA A 105 22.37 -3.52 21.80
C ALA A 105 22.54 -4.31 20.50
N MET A 106 21.52 -4.34 19.63
CA MET A 106 21.61 -5.02 18.34
C MET A 106 22.60 -4.35 17.39
N ARG A 107 22.58 -3.01 17.28
CA ARG A 107 23.58 -2.27 16.49
C ARG A 107 25.00 -2.53 16.99
N HIS A 108 25.20 -2.64 18.30
CA HIS A 108 26.51 -2.95 18.88
C HIS A 108 27.01 -4.35 18.51
N VAL A 109 26.11 -5.34 18.45
CA VAL A 109 26.48 -6.73 18.16
C VAL A 109 26.53 -7.02 16.65
N TYR A 110 25.70 -6.35 15.87
CA TYR A 110 25.55 -6.50 14.41
C TYR A 110 25.75 -5.14 13.73
N PRO A 111 26.97 -4.60 13.69
CA PRO A 111 27.23 -3.26 13.16
C PRO A 111 26.85 -3.10 11.69
N ASP A 112 27.03 -4.16 10.89
CA ASP A 112 26.84 -4.13 9.43
C ASP A 112 25.45 -4.60 8.98
N THR A 113 24.56 -4.99 9.90
CA THR A 113 23.20 -5.43 9.55
C THR A 113 22.25 -4.25 9.56
N PRO A 114 21.40 -4.08 8.52
CA PRO A 114 20.36 -3.06 8.51
C PRO A 114 19.46 -3.13 9.75
N LEU A 115 19.25 -1.99 10.42
CA LEU A 115 18.47 -1.85 11.64
C LEU A 115 17.27 -0.93 11.43
N LEU A 116 16.08 -1.51 11.51
CA LEU A 116 14.82 -0.81 11.65
C LEU A 116 14.49 -0.67 13.14
N MET A 117 14.21 0.55 13.61
CA MET A 117 13.74 0.80 14.98
C MET A 117 12.30 1.32 14.95
N THR A 118 11.37 0.64 15.62
CA THR A 118 10.03 1.20 15.90
C THR A 118 9.91 1.57 17.38
N VAL A 119 9.74 2.86 17.67
CA VAL A 119 9.49 3.36 19.04
C VAL A 119 7.99 3.31 19.32
N HIS A 120 7.61 2.51 20.31
CA HIS A 120 6.20 2.29 20.66
C HIS A 120 5.68 3.20 21.79
N SER A 121 6.58 3.74 22.62
CA SER A 121 6.23 4.60 23.75
C SER A 121 7.42 5.41 24.26
N SER A 122 7.12 6.46 25.04
CA SER A 122 8.08 7.32 25.74
C SER A 122 8.25 6.89 27.20
N TYR A 123 9.39 6.27 27.54
CA TYR A 123 9.66 5.79 28.89
C TYR A 123 9.85 6.93 29.89
N GLU A 124 10.55 7.99 29.49
CA GLU A 124 10.79 9.20 30.27
C GLU A 124 9.49 9.93 30.62
N ARG A 125 8.56 10.05 29.67
CA ARG A 125 7.26 10.67 29.91
C ARG A 125 6.43 9.85 30.89
N GLU A 126 6.46 8.52 30.78
CA GLU A 126 5.82 7.63 31.74
C GLU A 126 6.40 7.84 33.15
N LEU A 127 7.71 7.99 33.29
CA LEU A 127 8.36 8.27 34.58
C LEU A 127 7.95 9.63 35.15
N ILE A 128 7.84 10.68 34.32
CA ILE A 128 7.39 12.01 34.75
C ILE A 128 5.94 11.94 35.26
N LEU A 129 5.04 11.34 34.49
CA LEU A 129 3.63 11.23 34.84
C LEU A 129 3.39 10.39 36.11
N ASN A 130 4.22 9.38 36.31
CA ASN A 130 4.22 8.57 37.53
C ASN A 130 5.00 9.23 38.69
N ARG A 131 5.40 10.50 38.54
CA ARG A 131 6.12 11.30 39.53
C ARG A 131 7.44 10.64 40.01
N ARG A 132 8.07 9.84 39.14
CA ARG A 132 9.34 9.14 39.41
C ARG A 132 10.54 10.00 39.07
N ILE A 133 10.42 10.85 38.05
CA ILE A 133 11.42 11.86 37.68
C ILE A 133 10.71 13.20 37.45
N LYS A 134 11.48 14.28 37.27
CA LYS A 134 10.95 15.61 36.96
C LYS A 134 11.33 16.01 35.55
N GLU A 135 10.48 16.79 34.90
CA GLU A 135 10.84 17.42 33.63
C GLU A 135 12.09 18.29 33.80
N GLY A 136 12.99 18.20 32.82
CA GLY A 136 14.29 18.85 32.84
C GLY A 136 15.33 18.23 33.79
N SER A 137 15.01 17.17 34.54
CA SER A 137 15.98 16.49 35.42
C SER A 137 17.11 15.81 34.63
N THR A 138 18.17 15.40 35.34
CA THR A 138 19.31 14.69 34.74
C THR A 138 18.87 13.40 34.02
N GLU A 139 17.94 12.65 34.61
CA GLU A 139 17.32 11.46 34.00
C GLU A 139 16.53 11.81 32.75
N HIS A 140 15.74 12.88 32.79
CA HIS A 140 14.95 13.32 31.65
C HIS A 140 15.84 13.74 30.47
N ARG A 141 16.89 14.52 30.73
CA ARG A 141 17.86 14.93 29.71
C ARG A 141 18.61 13.74 29.11
N PHE A 142 19.01 12.78 29.94
CA PHE A 142 19.64 11.54 29.46
C PHE A 142 18.70 10.74 28.56
N LEU A 143 17.46 10.48 29.02
CA LEU A 143 16.52 9.63 28.28
C LEU A 143 16.06 10.26 26.96
N THR A 144 15.87 11.58 26.92
CA THR A 144 15.50 12.28 25.67
C THR A 144 16.65 12.31 24.66
N LYS A 145 17.91 12.39 25.12
CA LYS A 145 19.10 12.27 24.25
C LYS A 145 19.20 10.93 23.51
N ILE A 146 18.54 9.88 24.00
CA ILE A 146 18.51 8.57 23.35
C ILE A 146 17.81 8.66 21.99
N TYR A 147 16.84 9.56 21.79
CA TYR A 147 16.16 9.67 20.49
C TYR A 147 17.12 10.06 19.37
N GLY A 148 17.99 11.04 19.60
CA GLY A 148 19.05 11.41 18.64
C GLY A 148 20.06 10.28 18.41
N GLU A 149 20.38 9.49 19.45
CA GLU A 149 21.21 8.29 19.24
C GLU A 149 20.50 7.26 18.37
N LEU A 150 19.20 7.03 18.58
CA LEU A 150 18.44 6.07 17.79
C LEU A 150 18.34 6.48 16.32
N GLU A 151 18.11 7.77 16.05
CA GLU A 151 18.17 8.33 14.70
C GLU A 151 19.54 8.08 14.07
N ARG A 152 20.62 8.37 14.81
CA ARG A 152 21.98 8.17 14.33
C ARG A 152 22.34 6.70 14.07
N LYS A 153 21.83 5.78 14.89
CA LYS A 153 22.21 4.35 14.89
C LYS A 153 21.28 3.45 14.07
N SER A 154 20.09 3.91 13.71
CA SER A 154 19.11 3.12 12.94
C SER A 154 19.14 3.54 11.49
N ASP A 155 19.01 2.59 10.57
CA ASP A 155 18.90 2.90 9.14
C ASP A 155 17.51 3.45 8.79
N ARG A 156 16.50 3.08 9.59
CA ARG A 156 15.17 3.70 9.58
C ARG A 156 14.62 3.77 11.00
N LEU A 157 14.05 4.93 11.33
CA LEU A 157 13.35 5.19 12.59
C LEU A 157 11.85 5.34 12.33
N LEU A 158 11.05 4.50 12.99
CA LEU A 158 9.60 4.52 12.94
C LEU A 158 9.00 4.83 14.30
N THR A 159 7.79 5.34 14.28
CA THR A 159 6.94 5.50 15.46
C THR A 159 5.48 5.15 15.15
N VAL A 160 4.65 5.07 16.18
CA VAL A 160 3.29 4.53 16.09
C VAL A 160 2.20 5.58 15.86
N SER A 161 2.51 6.88 15.95
CA SER A 161 1.53 7.96 15.81
C SER A 161 2.17 9.29 15.41
N ASN A 162 1.38 10.18 14.81
CA ASN A 162 1.84 11.53 14.44
C ASN A 162 2.13 12.38 15.69
N SER A 163 1.33 12.21 16.73
CA SER A 163 1.53 12.87 18.03
C SER A 163 2.86 12.47 18.63
N PHE A 164 3.23 11.19 18.53
CA PHE A 164 4.50 10.74 19.08
C PHE A 164 5.70 11.12 18.19
N ALA A 165 5.55 11.13 16.86
CA ALA A 165 6.54 11.73 15.97
C ALA A 165 6.80 13.21 16.32
N SER A 166 5.72 13.98 16.51
CA SER A 166 5.79 15.39 16.91
C SER A 166 6.47 15.57 18.26
N TYR A 167 6.19 14.70 19.23
CA TYR A 167 6.86 14.71 20.53
C TYR A 167 8.36 14.39 20.44
N MET A 168 8.75 13.46 19.55
CA MET A 168 10.15 13.11 19.33
C MET A 168 10.93 14.19 18.55
N SER A 169 10.24 14.99 17.74
CA SER A 169 10.84 15.97 16.84
C SER A 169 11.90 16.90 17.45
N PRO A 170 11.79 17.40 18.70
CA PRO A 170 12.79 18.30 19.27
C PRO A 170 14.09 17.60 19.69
N TYR A 171 14.11 16.26 19.66
CA TYR A 171 15.20 15.43 20.17
C TYR A 171 15.96 14.70 19.07
N VAL A 172 15.62 14.96 17.80
CA VAL A 172 16.22 14.37 16.60
C VAL A 172 16.64 15.50 15.65
N GLU A 173 17.54 15.21 14.71
CA GLU A 173 18.05 16.17 13.72
C GLU A 173 17.13 16.28 12.48
N GLN A 174 16.51 15.18 12.06
CA GLN A 174 15.70 15.04 10.84
C GLN A 174 14.30 14.51 11.17
N PRO A 175 13.44 15.31 11.83
CA PRO A 175 12.11 14.87 12.27
C PRO A 175 11.19 14.41 11.13
N GLU A 176 11.37 14.93 9.92
CA GLU A 176 10.65 14.55 8.71
C GLU A 176 10.97 13.15 8.20
N GLU A 177 12.10 12.56 8.61
CA GLU A 177 12.49 11.19 8.23
C GLU A 177 11.89 10.12 9.16
N ILE A 178 11.28 10.53 10.28
CA ILE A 178 10.58 9.61 11.17
C ILE A 178 9.34 9.06 10.46
N GLY A 179 9.39 7.79 10.08
CA GLY A 179 8.25 7.11 9.48
C GLY A 179 7.18 6.77 10.53
N ILE A 180 5.93 6.66 10.09
CA ILE A 180 4.80 6.40 10.99
C ILE A 180 4.06 5.15 10.51
N ILE A 181 4.05 4.11 11.36
CA ILE A 181 3.25 2.91 11.17
C ILE A 181 2.45 2.66 12.46
N PRO A 182 1.14 2.96 12.47
CA PRO A 182 0.27 2.60 13.57
C PRO A 182 0.31 1.10 13.86
N ASN A 183 0.12 0.72 15.13
CA ASN A 183 0.04 -0.68 15.52
C ASN A 183 -1.11 -1.41 14.80
N GLY A 184 -0.90 -2.70 14.54
CA GLY A 184 -1.81 -3.56 13.78
C GLY A 184 -2.42 -4.66 14.63
N TYR A 185 -3.74 -4.84 14.52
CA TYR A 185 -4.52 -5.80 15.31
C TYR A 185 -5.15 -6.85 14.39
N ASP A 186 -5.16 -8.11 14.85
CA ASP A 186 -5.80 -9.20 14.12
C ASP A 186 -7.31 -9.22 14.42
N GLU A 187 -8.13 -8.92 13.42
CA GLU A 187 -9.59 -8.94 13.49
C GLU A 187 -10.17 -10.30 13.89
N ARG A 188 -9.38 -11.39 13.77
CA ARG A 188 -9.81 -12.71 14.23
C ARG A 188 -9.80 -12.83 15.76
N ARG A 189 -8.99 -12.03 16.44
CA ARG A 189 -8.90 -11.96 17.91
C ARG A 189 -9.95 -11.03 18.48
N PHE A 190 -10.09 -9.86 17.87
CA PHE A 190 -11.03 -8.81 18.30
C PHE A 190 -12.22 -8.80 17.35
N LYS A 191 -13.28 -9.54 17.74
CA LYS A 191 -14.49 -9.66 16.93
C LYS A 191 -15.73 -9.38 17.79
N PRO A 192 -16.73 -8.69 17.25
CA PRO A 192 -17.97 -8.45 17.98
C PRO A 192 -18.72 -9.76 18.25
N ILE A 193 -19.36 -9.82 19.41
CA ILE A 193 -20.31 -10.87 19.78
C ILE A 193 -21.66 -10.16 20.01
N PRO A 194 -22.74 -10.56 19.34
CA PRO A 194 -24.06 -10.00 19.61
C PRO A 194 -24.44 -10.23 21.08
N HIS A 195 -24.81 -9.15 21.76
CA HIS A 195 -25.37 -9.17 23.10
C HIS A 195 -26.42 -8.07 23.25
N GLU A 196 -27.29 -8.25 24.24
CA GLU A 196 -28.27 -7.25 24.66
C GLU A 196 -28.20 -7.13 26.19
N ASN A 197 -27.40 -6.18 26.67
CA ASN A 197 -27.29 -5.90 28.10
C ASN A 197 -28.43 -4.96 28.54
N GLU A 198 -29.22 -5.37 29.54
CA GLU A 198 -30.25 -4.51 30.15
C GLU A 198 -29.66 -3.29 30.88
N VAL A 199 -28.46 -3.45 31.44
CA VAL A 199 -27.71 -2.40 32.14
C VAL A 199 -26.43 -2.15 31.36
N ALA A 200 -26.11 -0.88 31.09
CA ALA A 200 -24.91 -0.52 30.34
C ALA A 200 -23.64 -1.02 31.05
N GLN A 201 -22.81 -1.75 30.32
CA GLN A 201 -21.53 -2.28 30.81
C GLN A 201 -20.38 -1.39 30.29
N LEU A 202 -19.75 -0.65 31.20
CA LEU A 202 -18.58 0.20 30.93
C LEU A 202 -17.32 -0.61 31.19
N VAL A 203 -16.32 -0.55 30.32
CA VAL A 203 -15.05 -1.26 30.52
C VAL A 203 -13.84 -0.38 30.30
N THR A 204 -12.79 -0.63 31.09
CA THR A 204 -11.45 -0.13 30.85
C THR A 204 -10.42 -1.24 31.00
N VAL A 205 -9.42 -1.26 30.12
CA VAL A 205 -8.30 -2.22 30.18
C VAL A 205 -7.00 -1.45 30.21
N CYS A 206 -6.33 -1.42 31.37
CA CYS A 206 -5.08 -0.69 31.50
C CYS A 206 -4.26 -1.10 32.73
N ARG A 207 -2.99 -0.69 32.76
CA ARG A 207 -2.21 -0.73 33.99
C ARG A 207 -2.76 0.31 34.98
N LEU A 208 -2.97 -0.08 36.24
CA LEU A 208 -3.49 0.83 37.27
C LEU A 208 -2.36 1.73 37.78
N VAL A 209 -2.16 2.85 37.08
CA VAL A 209 -1.17 3.90 37.39
C VAL A 209 -1.79 5.29 37.23
N PRO A 210 -1.28 6.32 37.92
CA PRO A 210 -1.86 7.67 37.88
C PRO A 210 -2.04 8.24 36.47
N ALA A 211 -1.16 7.91 35.53
CA ALA A 211 -1.24 8.38 34.15
C ALA A 211 -2.53 7.96 33.41
N LYS A 212 -3.26 6.94 33.88
CA LYS A 212 -4.48 6.43 33.22
C LYS A 212 -5.78 7.11 33.65
N GLY A 213 -5.74 8.02 34.63
CA GLY A 213 -6.91 8.85 34.98
C GLY A 213 -8.09 8.10 35.61
N LEU A 214 -7.86 6.92 36.19
CA LEU A 214 -8.96 6.09 36.72
C LEU A 214 -9.69 6.72 37.91
N ASP A 215 -9.04 7.62 38.64
CA ASP A 215 -9.66 8.50 39.62
C ASP A 215 -10.75 9.40 39.00
N VAL A 216 -10.46 10.02 37.85
CA VAL A 216 -11.44 10.83 37.09
C VAL A 216 -12.61 9.98 36.60
N LEU A 217 -12.34 8.74 36.19
CA LEU A 217 -13.38 7.79 35.79
C LEU A 217 -14.32 7.43 36.95
N LEU A 218 -13.76 7.14 38.12
CA LEU A 218 -14.56 6.84 39.32
C LEU A 218 -15.41 8.06 39.74
N GLU A 219 -14.85 9.27 39.71
CA GLU A 219 -15.59 10.50 39.98
C GLU A 219 -16.74 10.72 38.98
N ALA A 220 -16.52 10.47 37.69
CA ALA A 220 -17.56 10.54 36.67
C ALA A 220 -18.68 9.50 36.90
N CYS A 221 -18.32 8.27 37.28
CA CYS A 221 -19.27 7.22 37.65
C CYS A 221 -20.11 7.61 38.88
N ALA A 222 -19.53 8.32 39.86
CA ALA A 222 -20.28 8.84 40.99
C ALA A 222 -21.34 9.88 40.57
N LEU A 223 -21.02 10.73 39.59
CA LEU A 223 -21.98 11.68 39.00
C LEU A 223 -23.10 10.99 38.23
N LEU A 224 -22.80 9.91 37.48
CA LEU A 224 -23.80 9.08 36.81
C LEU A 224 -24.76 8.42 37.81
N ARG A 225 -24.22 7.82 38.88
CA ARG A 225 -25.01 7.20 39.94
C ARG A 225 -25.93 8.22 40.61
N LYS A 226 -25.41 9.41 40.93
CA LYS A 226 -26.18 10.52 41.50
C LYS A 226 -27.32 10.98 40.57
N SER A 227 -27.12 10.87 39.25
CA SER A 227 -28.12 11.19 38.22
C SER A 227 -29.12 10.05 37.96
N GLY A 228 -29.06 8.97 38.75
CA GLY A 228 -30.00 7.84 38.67
C GLY A 228 -29.72 6.85 37.54
N ARG A 229 -28.54 6.89 36.92
CA ARG A 229 -28.17 5.94 35.87
C ARG A 229 -27.74 4.60 36.46
N LYS A 230 -28.15 3.52 35.80
CA LYS A 230 -27.69 2.16 36.08
C LYS A 230 -26.56 1.81 35.13
N PHE A 231 -25.44 1.38 35.67
CA PHE A 231 -24.28 0.91 34.92
C PHE A 231 -23.51 -0.11 35.76
N VAL A 232 -22.61 -0.86 35.11
CA VAL A 232 -21.55 -1.62 35.78
C VAL A 232 -20.21 -1.19 35.16
N LEU A 233 -19.24 -0.85 36.01
CA LEU A 233 -17.89 -0.48 35.59
C LEU A 233 -16.94 -1.67 35.78
N HIS A 234 -16.33 -2.12 34.70
CA HIS A 234 -15.37 -3.22 34.67
C HIS A 234 -13.95 -2.67 34.51
N ILE A 235 -13.11 -2.89 35.50
CA ILE A 235 -11.69 -2.50 35.49
C ILE A 235 -10.83 -3.74 35.33
N ILE A 236 -10.28 -3.93 34.14
CA ILE A 236 -9.40 -5.04 33.80
C ILE A 236 -7.95 -4.54 33.81
N GLY A 237 -7.11 -5.19 34.61
CA GLY A 237 -5.72 -4.82 34.79
C GLY A 237 -5.33 -4.68 36.26
N ASP A 238 -4.04 -4.46 36.49
CA ASP A 238 -3.48 -4.35 37.83
C ASP A 238 -2.40 -3.27 37.88
N GLY A 239 -2.03 -2.84 39.08
CA GLY A 239 -1.00 -1.83 39.26
C GLY A 239 -0.92 -1.30 40.69
N PRO A 240 0.11 -0.48 40.95
CA PRO A 240 0.44 -0.02 42.29
C PRO A 240 -0.67 0.79 42.95
N ILE A 241 -1.53 1.47 42.17
CA ILE A 241 -2.58 2.33 42.73
C ILE A 241 -3.94 1.62 42.90
N ARG A 242 -3.98 0.29 42.76
CA ARG A 242 -5.23 -0.48 42.90
C ARG A 242 -5.90 -0.25 44.27
N PRO A 243 -5.20 -0.34 45.42
CA PRO A 243 -5.83 -0.15 46.72
C PRO A 243 -6.43 1.26 46.88
N GLU A 244 -5.76 2.29 46.36
CA GLU A 244 -6.28 3.66 46.39
C GLU A 244 -7.54 3.82 45.53
N LEU A 245 -7.64 3.14 44.39
CA LEU A 245 -8.82 3.17 43.54
C LEU A 245 -10.01 2.42 44.16
N GLU A 246 -9.78 1.27 44.79
CA GLU A 246 -10.82 0.53 45.51
C GLU A 246 -11.38 1.35 46.67
N GLU A 247 -10.51 1.98 47.47
CA GLU A 247 -10.91 2.88 48.56
C GLU A 247 -11.67 4.12 48.05
N LEU A 248 -11.23 4.72 46.94
CA LEU A 248 -11.94 5.84 46.32
C LEU A 248 -13.34 5.44 45.85
N ALA A 249 -13.49 4.24 45.25
CA ALA A 249 -14.80 3.73 44.85
C ALA A 249 -15.75 3.52 46.05
N ILE A 250 -15.23 3.10 47.20
CA ILE A 250 -15.99 3.01 48.46
C ILE A 250 -16.43 4.40 48.93
N GLN A 251 -15.50 5.36 48.95
CA GLN A 251 -15.77 6.74 49.40
C GLN A 251 -16.79 7.46 48.52
N LEU A 252 -16.71 7.25 47.21
CA LEU A 252 -17.67 7.78 46.24
C LEU A 252 -19.01 7.02 46.25
N GLY A 253 -19.09 5.91 46.98
CA GLY A 253 -20.26 5.06 47.03
C GLY A 253 -20.61 4.54 45.65
N ILE A 254 -19.67 3.94 44.92
CA ILE A 254 -19.87 3.26 43.63
C ILE A 254 -19.20 1.87 43.58
N TYR A 255 -18.75 1.38 44.74
CA TYR A 255 -18.02 0.11 44.86
C TYR A 255 -18.85 -1.09 44.38
N GLU A 256 -20.15 -1.12 44.70
CA GLU A 256 -21.05 -2.21 44.29
C GLU A 256 -21.33 -2.22 42.76
N GLU A 257 -21.12 -1.08 42.10
CA GLU A 257 -21.23 -0.92 40.65
C GLU A 257 -19.89 -1.09 39.94
N THR A 258 -18.80 -1.37 40.66
CA THR A 258 -17.44 -1.46 40.10
C THR A 258 -16.80 -2.82 40.35
N ILE A 259 -16.32 -3.47 39.30
CA ILE A 259 -15.66 -4.78 39.36
C ILE A 259 -14.18 -4.65 39.00
N PHE A 260 -13.31 -4.95 39.97
CA PHE A 260 -11.86 -5.01 39.78
C PHE A 260 -11.40 -6.44 39.48
N TYR A 261 -11.14 -6.75 38.20
CA TYR A 261 -10.73 -8.10 37.77
C TYR A 261 -9.29 -8.45 38.13
N GLY A 262 -8.43 -7.44 38.30
CA GLY A 262 -6.99 -7.63 38.35
C GLY A 262 -6.39 -7.98 36.98
N TYR A 263 -5.19 -8.54 37.00
CA TYR A 263 -4.47 -8.89 35.78
C TYR A 263 -5.18 -9.98 34.97
N MET A 264 -5.31 -9.75 33.65
CA MET A 264 -5.83 -10.72 32.69
C MET A 264 -4.88 -10.86 31.51
N LEU A 265 -4.57 -12.11 31.13
CA LEU A 265 -3.66 -12.39 30.01
C LEU A 265 -4.33 -12.16 28.65
N HIS A 266 -5.61 -12.51 28.53
CA HIS A 266 -6.40 -12.42 27.29
C HIS A 266 -7.66 -11.56 27.46
N PRO A 267 -7.52 -10.24 27.74
CA PRO A 267 -8.68 -9.36 27.89
C PRO A 267 -9.56 -9.29 26.64
N GLU A 268 -9.01 -9.59 25.46
CA GLU A 268 -9.73 -9.65 24.19
C GLU A 268 -10.89 -10.66 24.17
N GLU A 269 -10.85 -11.69 25.02
CA GLU A 269 -11.92 -12.69 25.11
C GLU A 269 -13.15 -12.15 25.86
N MET A 270 -12.96 -11.16 26.74
CA MET A 270 -14.05 -10.53 27.49
C MET A 270 -14.56 -9.25 26.85
N LEU A 271 -13.69 -8.49 26.18
CA LEU A 271 -14.03 -7.21 25.56
C LEU A 271 -15.36 -7.22 24.77
N PRO A 272 -15.67 -8.23 23.94
CA PRO A 272 -16.89 -8.25 23.13
C PRO A 272 -18.20 -8.25 23.92
N PHE A 273 -18.20 -8.51 25.23
CA PHE A 273 -19.42 -8.56 26.05
C PHE A 273 -19.81 -7.21 26.68
N PHE A 274 -18.98 -6.18 26.51
CA PHE A 274 -19.24 -4.85 27.06
C PHE A 274 -19.84 -3.89 26.01
N ASP A 275 -20.39 -2.76 26.47
CA ASP A 275 -21.07 -1.78 25.62
C ASP A 275 -20.18 -0.58 25.27
N ILE A 276 -19.46 -0.05 26.26
CA ILE A 276 -18.74 1.23 26.18
C ILE A 276 -17.33 1.02 26.72
N PHE A 277 -16.33 1.32 25.90
CA PHE A 277 -14.95 1.42 26.34
C PHE A 277 -14.64 2.85 26.77
N VAL A 278 -14.09 3.02 27.98
CA VAL A 278 -13.74 4.32 28.52
C VAL A 278 -12.34 4.32 29.12
N LEU A 279 -11.52 5.31 28.73
CA LEU A 279 -10.19 5.49 29.30
C LEU A 279 -9.77 6.98 29.30
N PRO A 280 -9.93 7.69 30.43
CA PRO A 280 -9.61 9.11 30.54
C PRO A 280 -8.14 9.36 30.86
N SER A 281 -7.23 8.83 30.04
CA SER A 281 -5.79 8.94 30.25
C SER A 281 -5.33 10.40 30.34
N ARG A 282 -4.37 10.68 31.22
CA ARG A 282 -3.67 11.98 31.30
C ARG A 282 -2.63 12.14 30.19
N ALA A 283 -2.07 11.01 29.74
CA ALA A 283 -1.26 10.95 28.54
C ALA A 283 -1.29 9.54 27.93
N GLU A 284 -1.16 9.47 26.62
CA GLU A 284 -1.15 8.23 25.87
C GLU A 284 -0.36 8.39 24.56
N ALA A 285 0.54 7.44 24.25
CA ALA A 285 1.39 7.55 23.05
C ALA A 285 0.64 7.10 21.78
N PHE A 286 -0.11 6.00 21.90
CA PHE A 286 -0.98 5.49 20.84
C PHE A 286 -2.38 5.22 21.39
N GLY A 287 -2.47 4.37 22.43
CA GLY A 287 -3.74 3.96 23.02
C GLY A 287 -4.27 2.68 22.37
N SER A 288 -3.44 1.64 22.32
CA SER A 288 -3.73 0.38 21.62
C SER A 288 -5.12 -0.21 21.92
N VAL A 289 -5.55 -0.06 23.16
CA VAL A 289 -6.80 -0.64 23.66
C VAL A 289 -8.04 0.01 23.01
N PHE A 290 -7.95 1.26 22.54
CA PHE A 290 -9.05 1.89 21.79
C PHE A 290 -9.32 1.19 20.47
N ALA A 291 -8.28 0.83 19.71
CA ALA A 291 -8.41 0.05 18.49
C ALA A 291 -8.94 -1.37 18.77
N GLU A 292 -8.47 -2.01 19.84
CA GLU A 292 -8.96 -3.32 20.29
C GLU A 292 -10.46 -3.28 20.63
N ALA A 293 -10.89 -2.27 21.41
CA ALA A 293 -12.29 -2.06 21.76
C ALA A 293 -13.16 -1.73 20.55
N ALA A 294 -12.66 -0.90 19.63
CA ALA A 294 -13.35 -0.57 18.38
C ALA A 294 -13.60 -1.81 17.52
N LEU A 295 -12.60 -2.71 17.41
CA LEU A 295 -12.75 -3.97 16.68
C LEU A 295 -13.75 -4.94 17.33
N CYS A 296 -13.95 -4.82 18.64
CA CYS A 296 -15.01 -5.52 19.37
C CYS A 296 -16.38 -4.81 19.31
N LEU A 297 -16.51 -3.70 18.56
CA LEU A 297 -17.74 -2.92 18.39
C LEU A 297 -18.24 -2.24 19.68
N LEU A 298 -17.31 -1.74 20.51
CA LEU A 298 -17.64 -0.91 21.67
C LEU A 298 -17.66 0.56 21.26
N SER A 299 -18.57 1.34 21.85
CA SER A 299 -18.52 2.80 21.72
C SER A 299 -17.36 3.34 22.56
N LEU A 300 -16.60 4.29 22.01
CA LEU A 300 -15.37 4.78 22.63
C LEU A 300 -15.57 6.12 23.34
N VAL A 301 -15.05 6.25 24.55
CA VAL A 301 -14.91 7.53 25.27
C VAL A 301 -13.47 7.68 25.76
N GLY A 302 -12.81 8.75 25.33
CA GLY A 302 -11.42 9.02 25.69
C GLY A 302 -11.17 10.50 25.95
N THR A 303 -9.99 10.82 26.46
CA THR A 303 -9.54 12.20 26.62
C THR A 303 -8.88 12.72 25.35
N ASN A 304 -8.98 14.03 25.10
CA ASN A 304 -8.32 14.70 23.97
C ASN A 304 -6.80 14.87 24.22
N VAL A 305 -6.08 13.75 24.32
CA VAL A 305 -4.63 13.73 24.58
C VAL A 305 -3.92 12.71 23.71
N GLY A 306 -2.73 13.08 23.22
CA GLY A 306 -1.80 12.17 22.55
C GLY A 306 -2.43 11.34 21.42
N GLY A 307 -2.12 10.05 21.38
CA GLY A 307 -2.61 9.14 20.34
C GLY A 307 -4.12 8.84 20.38
N ILE A 308 -4.81 9.17 21.49
CA ILE A 308 -6.28 8.95 21.60
C ILE A 308 -7.03 9.85 20.61
N ALA A 309 -6.60 11.11 20.48
CA ALA A 309 -7.18 12.09 19.58
C ALA A 309 -6.97 11.77 18.09
N GLU A 310 -6.00 10.91 17.75
CA GLU A 310 -5.83 10.40 16.38
C GLU A 310 -6.81 9.27 16.06
N GLN A 311 -7.22 8.50 17.08
CA GLN A 311 -8.14 7.38 16.93
C GLN A 311 -9.61 7.83 16.93
N ILE A 312 -9.96 8.78 17.78
CA ILE A 312 -11.33 9.28 17.95
C ILE A 312 -11.51 10.65 17.28
N GLU A 313 -12.47 10.73 16.38
CA GLU A 313 -13.06 11.96 15.86
C GLU A 313 -14.35 12.21 16.66
N ASP A 314 -14.33 13.27 17.47
CA ASP A 314 -15.40 13.58 18.43
C ASP A 314 -16.78 13.67 17.76
N GLY A 315 -17.74 12.93 18.30
CA GLY A 315 -19.12 12.85 17.80
C GLY A 315 -19.29 12.04 16.50
N SER A 316 -18.21 11.53 15.91
CA SER A 316 -18.24 10.77 14.64
C SER A 316 -18.03 9.27 14.86
N ASN A 317 -16.98 8.89 15.59
CA ASN A 317 -16.63 7.50 15.86
C ASN A 317 -16.30 7.22 17.33
N GLY A 318 -16.71 8.13 18.21
CA GLY A 318 -16.48 8.09 19.65
C GLY A 318 -16.64 9.49 20.22
N LEU A 319 -16.40 9.63 21.53
CA LEU A 319 -16.47 10.93 22.22
C LEU A 319 -15.12 11.27 22.84
N LEU A 320 -14.69 12.51 22.64
CA LEU A 320 -13.51 13.08 23.28
C LEU A 320 -13.91 14.08 24.37
N VAL A 321 -13.28 13.97 25.53
CA VAL A 321 -13.48 14.90 26.65
C VAL A 321 -12.18 15.58 27.07
N PRO A 322 -12.22 16.74 27.73
CA PRO A 322 -11.05 17.32 28.37
C PRO A 322 -10.45 16.38 29.43
N ALA A 323 -9.12 16.39 29.58
CA ALA A 323 -8.47 15.70 30.67
C ALA A 323 -8.77 16.41 32.01
N GLU A 324 -8.76 15.65 33.12
CA GLU A 324 -9.11 16.15 34.47
C GLU A 324 -10.54 16.71 34.61
N ASP A 325 -11.48 16.29 33.75
CA ASP A 325 -12.88 16.76 33.81
C ASP A 325 -13.87 15.60 34.01
N PRO A 326 -14.15 15.21 35.26
CA PRO A 326 -15.13 14.17 35.57
C PRO A 326 -16.55 14.51 35.11
N ALA A 327 -16.91 15.79 35.04
CA ALA A 327 -18.25 16.21 34.67
C ALA A 327 -18.49 16.03 33.15
N ALA A 328 -17.53 16.46 32.33
CA ALA A 328 -17.57 16.21 30.88
C ALA A 328 -17.54 14.70 30.57
N LEU A 329 -16.73 13.92 31.31
CA LEU A 329 -16.69 12.47 31.17
C LEU A 329 -18.04 11.82 31.53
N ALA A 330 -18.67 12.26 32.62
CA ALA A 330 -19.99 11.78 33.02
C ALA A 330 -21.06 12.14 31.97
N GLU A 331 -21.04 13.35 31.40
CA GLU A 331 -21.98 13.74 30.35
C GLU A 331 -21.84 12.89 29.08
N ALA A 332 -20.59 12.61 28.66
CA ALA A 332 -20.31 11.75 27.51
C ALA A 332 -20.83 10.32 27.74
N LEU A 333 -20.58 9.75 28.93
CA LEU A 333 -21.09 8.43 29.30
C LEU A 333 -22.63 8.43 29.40
N ASP A 334 -23.24 9.48 29.95
CA ASP A 334 -24.70 9.61 30.07
C ASP A 334 -25.39 9.53 28.70
N LYS A 335 -24.85 10.24 27.70
CA LYS A 335 -25.34 10.20 26.31
C LYS A 335 -25.33 8.78 25.74
N LEU A 336 -24.24 8.03 25.95
CA LEU A 336 -24.13 6.65 25.45
C LEU A 336 -24.99 5.64 26.22
N ILE A 337 -25.21 5.88 27.52
CA ILE A 337 -26.09 5.03 28.34
C ILE A 337 -27.55 5.24 27.97
N THR A 338 -27.94 6.48 27.62
CA THR A 338 -29.33 6.87 27.36
C THR A 338 -29.82 6.60 25.96
N ASP A 339 -28.93 6.65 24.97
CA ASP A 339 -29.26 6.44 23.56
C ASP A 339 -28.48 5.24 22.99
N PRO A 340 -29.05 4.01 23.11
CA PRO A 340 -28.42 2.80 22.56
C PRO A 340 -28.21 2.86 21.04
N HIS A 341 -29.05 3.59 20.31
CA HIS A 341 -28.91 3.74 18.87
C HIS A 341 -27.70 4.61 18.54
N TYR A 342 -27.58 5.78 19.17
CA TYR A 342 -26.41 6.64 19.03
C TYR A 342 -25.12 5.93 19.43
N ARG A 343 -25.15 5.18 20.55
CA ARG A 343 -24.03 4.32 20.98
C ARG A 343 -23.61 3.32 19.90
N TYR A 344 -24.57 2.65 19.27
CA TYR A 344 -24.29 1.69 18.20
C TYR A 344 -23.71 2.35 16.94
N GLU A 345 -24.24 3.50 16.53
CA GLU A 345 -23.75 4.23 15.36
C GLU A 345 -22.27 4.66 15.54
N LEU A 346 -21.92 5.21 16.71
CA LEU A 346 -20.53 5.55 17.03
C LEU A 346 -19.62 4.32 17.06
N ALA A 347 -20.07 3.23 17.70
CA ALA A 347 -19.32 1.97 17.76
C ALA A 347 -19.07 1.40 16.35
N ARG A 348 -20.08 1.43 15.47
CA ARG A 348 -19.97 0.97 14.07
C ARG A 348 -18.99 1.83 13.26
N ALA A 349 -19.03 3.15 13.45
CA ALA A 349 -18.06 4.06 12.83
C ALA A 349 -16.64 3.80 13.34
N ALA A 350 -16.46 3.59 14.65
CA ALA A 350 -15.18 3.24 15.27
C ALA A 350 -14.62 1.94 14.69
N TRP A 351 -15.47 0.91 14.61
CA TRP A 351 -15.14 -0.40 14.04
C TRP A 351 -14.68 -0.29 12.59
N ASN A 352 -15.41 0.45 11.75
CA ASN A 352 -15.03 0.68 10.34
C ASN A 352 -13.66 1.37 10.22
N LYS A 353 -13.42 2.43 11.02
CA LYS A 353 -12.12 3.12 11.05
C LYS A 353 -11.01 2.18 11.49
N ALA A 354 -11.24 1.38 12.53
CA ALA A 354 -10.25 0.46 13.08
C ALA A 354 -9.86 -0.66 12.10
N LYS A 355 -10.81 -1.26 11.39
CA LYS A 355 -10.51 -2.24 10.33
C LYS A 355 -9.69 -1.66 9.19
N LYS A 356 -10.02 -0.44 8.77
CA LYS A 356 -9.30 0.24 7.68
C LYS A 356 -7.89 0.65 8.10
N THR A 357 -7.76 1.21 9.30
CA THR A 357 -6.55 1.95 9.72
C THR A 357 -5.62 1.13 10.60
N TYR A 358 -6.14 0.20 11.39
CA TYR A 358 -5.36 -0.54 12.40
C TYR A 358 -5.37 -2.06 12.15
N SER A 359 -5.73 -2.51 10.94
CA SER A 359 -5.63 -3.94 10.62
C SER A 359 -4.18 -4.40 10.54
N LEU A 360 -3.92 -5.58 11.09
CA LEU A 360 -2.62 -6.23 10.99
C LEU A 360 -2.19 -6.39 9.52
N ASN A 361 -3.12 -6.72 8.61
CA ASN A 361 -2.81 -6.88 7.19
C ASN A 361 -2.20 -5.61 6.56
N ARG A 362 -2.72 -4.42 6.90
CA ARG A 362 -2.14 -3.15 6.45
C ARG A 362 -0.69 -3.00 6.94
N VAL A 363 -0.47 -3.24 8.23
CA VAL A 363 0.87 -3.16 8.85
C VAL A 363 1.84 -4.13 8.19
N ILE A 364 1.41 -5.36 7.85
CA ILE A 364 2.24 -6.30 7.10
C ILE A 364 2.66 -5.75 5.74
N GLN A 365 1.73 -5.14 4.99
CA GLN A 365 2.05 -4.59 3.67
C GLN A 365 3.02 -3.40 3.75
N GLU A 366 2.84 -2.52 4.73
CA GLU A 366 3.74 -1.38 4.95
C GLU A 366 5.12 -1.83 5.42
N LEU A 367 5.19 -2.71 6.43
CA LEU A 367 6.45 -3.28 6.90
C LEU A 367 7.15 -4.07 5.80
N LYS A 368 6.43 -4.79 4.94
CA LYS A 368 7.02 -5.52 3.81
C LYS A 368 7.76 -4.58 2.87
N LYS A 369 7.16 -3.43 2.53
CA LYS A 369 7.81 -2.42 1.68
C LYS A 369 9.09 -1.90 2.32
N ILE A 370 9.06 -1.61 3.63
CA ILE A 370 10.22 -1.12 4.36
C ILE A 370 11.31 -2.20 4.44
N TYR A 371 10.96 -3.42 4.85
CA TYR A 371 11.91 -4.53 4.92
C TYR A 371 12.58 -4.78 3.57
N VAL A 372 11.81 -4.82 2.48
CA VAL A 372 12.39 -4.97 1.13
C VAL A 372 13.29 -3.78 0.79
N SER A 373 12.92 -2.55 1.14
CA SER A 373 13.75 -1.35 0.91
C SER A 373 15.07 -1.33 1.68
N MET A 374 15.15 -2.06 2.79
CA MET A 374 16.30 -2.06 3.71
C MET A 374 17.11 -3.37 3.67
N GLY A 375 16.60 -4.41 3.02
CA GLY A 375 17.32 -5.67 2.86
C GLY A 375 18.60 -5.50 2.02
N PRO A 376 19.50 -6.50 1.99
CA PRO A 376 20.74 -6.45 1.22
C PRO A 376 20.43 -6.00 -0.20
N ASP A 377 21.09 -4.90 -0.63
CA ASP A 377 20.94 -4.14 -1.87
C ASP A 377 19.69 -4.52 -2.68
N LEU A 378 18.75 -3.60 -2.88
CA LEU A 378 17.73 -3.83 -3.91
C LEU A 378 18.40 -4.21 -5.24
N ALA A 379 19.62 -3.76 -5.58
CA ALA A 379 20.34 -4.28 -6.76
C ALA A 379 20.73 -5.78 -6.70
N LEU A 380 20.92 -6.35 -5.51
CA LEU A 380 21.28 -7.75 -5.25
C LEU A 380 20.07 -8.65 -4.88
N LEU A 381 18.99 -8.09 -4.31
CA LEU A 381 17.68 -8.75 -4.06
C LEU A 381 16.67 -8.51 -5.21
N MET A 382 16.90 -7.52 -6.08
CA MET A 382 16.27 -7.39 -7.41
C MET A 382 17.03 -8.20 -8.46
N SER A 383 17.85 -9.17 -8.05
CA SER A 383 18.02 -10.39 -8.85
C SER A 383 16.68 -11.14 -8.82
N GLY A 384 15.71 -10.61 -9.55
CA GLY A 384 14.78 -11.49 -10.16
C GLY A 384 15.46 -12.24 -11.29
N THR A 385 15.22 -13.54 -11.32
CA THR A 385 15.84 -14.49 -12.27
C THR A 385 15.71 -14.01 -13.71
N PHE A 386 14.68 -13.21 -14.05
CA PHE A 386 14.53 -12.55 -15.34
C PHE A 386 13.52 -11.39 -15.32
N THR A 387 13.55 -10.58 -16.38
CA THR A 387 12.63 -9.48 -16.68
C THR A 387 12.05 -9.66 -18.09
N PHE A 388 10.74 -9.50 -18.23
CA PHE A 388 10.09 -9.52 -19.55
C PHE A 388 9.15 -8.33 -19.77
N MET A 389 8.79 -8.07 -21.02
CA MET A 389 7.75 -7.10 -21.36
C MET A 389 6.49 -7.79 -21.87
N HIS A 390 5.33 -7.31 -21.44
CA HIS A 390 4.03 -7.69 -21.94
C HIS A 390 3.42 -6.54 -22.75
N ALA A 391 3.30 -6.77 -24.06
CA ALA A 391 2.59 -5.92 -25.00
C ALA A 391 1.41 -6.67 -25.63
N ALA A 392 0.41 -5.95 -26.12
CA ALA A 392 -0.73 -6.50 -26.84
C ALA A 392 -1.30 -5.46 -27.79
N ASP A 393 -2.12 -5.89 -28.75
CA ASP A 393 -2.96 -5.02 -29.57
C ASP A 393 -2.16 -3.88 -30.23
N LEU A 394 -1.09 -4.24 -30.96
CA LEU A 394 -0.19 -3.28 -31.59
C LEU A 394 -0.86 -2.53 -32.74
N HIS A 395 -1.68 -3.24 -33.53
CA HIS A 395 -2.50 -2.68 -34.60
C HIS A 395 -1.68 -1.81 -35.59
N LEU A 396 -0.49 -2.30 -35.98
CA LEU A 396 0.44 -1.55 -36.81
C LEU A 396 -0.19 -1.16 -38.15
N ASP A 397 0.08 0.08 -38.57
CA ASP A 397 -0.41 0.67 -39.82
C ASP A 397 -1.95 0.80 -39.93
N SER A 398 -2.66 0.72 -38.80
CA SER A 398 -4.11 0.88 -38.76
C SER A 398 -4.58 2.22 -39.34
N PRO A 399 -5.60 2.22 -40.22
CA PRO A 399 -6.27 3.45 -40.58
C PRO A 399 -7.09 3.98 -39.39
N PHE A 400 -6.87 5.26 -39.05
CA PHE A 400 -7.63 5.93 -38.01
C PHE A 400 -9.05 6.22 -38.49
N ARG A 401 -10.05 5.75 -37.74
CA ARG A 401 -11.47 5.92 -38.08
C ARG A 401 -11.95 7.30 -37.58
N GLY A 402 -12.76 7.99 -38.40
CA GLY A 402 -13.40 9.26 -38.01
C GLY A 402 -12.60 10.54 -38.30
N LEU A 403 -11.59 10.48 -39.19
CA LEU A 403 -10.75 11.64 -39.57
C LEU A 403 -11.07 12.22 -40.96
N ALA A 404 -12.33 12.12 -41.41
CA ALA A 404 -12.75 12.79 -42.65
C ALA A 404 -12.62 14.31 -42.44
N GLY A 405 -11.86 15.00 -43.31
CA GLY A 405 -11.61 16.45 -43.21
C GLY A 405 -10.36 16.87 -42.41
N VAL A 406 -9.59 15.94 -41.86
CA VAL A 406 -8.33 16.25 -41.16
C VAL A 406 -7.18 16.44 -42.15
N PRO A 407 -6.28 17.44 -41.96
CA PRO A 407 -5.11 17.68 -42.82
C PRO A 407 -4.24 16.44 -43.02
N ALA A 408 -3.61 16.32 -44.20
CA ALA A 408 -2.78 15.17 -44.55
C ALA A 408 -1.65 14.93 -43.54
N VAL A 409 -0.97 16.00 -43.11
CA VAL A 409 0.12 15.96 -42.12
C VAL A 409 -0.31 15.29 -40.81
N VAL A 410 -1.48 15.65 -40.28
CA VAL A 410 -2.02 15.06 -39.04
C VAL A 410 -2.37 13.58 -39.25
N ARG A 411 -2.96 13.24 -40.40
CA ARG A 411 -3.31 11.85 -40.73
C ARG A 411 -2.07 10.96 -40.86
N ASP A 412 -1.03 11.46 -41.52
CA ASP A 412 0.23 10.74 -41.73
C ASP A 412 0.96 10.56 -40.40
N ARG A 413 0.97 11.58 -39.53
CA ARG A 413 1.52 11.48 -38.18
C ARG A 413 0.76 10.48 -37.31
N LEU A 414 -0.57 10.50 -37.36
CA LEU A 414 -1.37 9.51 -36.65
C LEU A 414 -1.07 8.10 -37.16
N ARG A 415 -0.99 7.88 -38.47
CA ARG A 415 -0.59 6.58 -39.02
C ARG A 415 0.81 6.16 -38.54
N GLU A 416 1.79 7.07 -38.57
CA GLU A 416 3.16 6.81 -38.11
C GLU A 416 3.25 6.54 -36.60
N SER A 417 2.32 7.07 -35.82
CA SER A 417 2.31 6.93 -34.35
C SER A 417 2.40 5.48 -33.87
N THR A 418 1.80 4.54 -34.62
CA THR A 418 1.85 3.10 -34.33
C THR A 418 3.26 2.51 -34.49
N PHE A 419 4.02 2.99 -35.48
CA PHE A 419 5.41 2.61 -35.70
C PHE A 419 6.37 3.29 -34.71
N GLU A 420 6.07 4.53 -34.32
CA GLU A 420 6.81 5.23 -33.26
C GLU A 420 6.63 4.53 -31.90
N ALA A 421 5.42 4.07 -31.58
CA ALA A 421 5.16 3.28 -30.38
C ALA A 421 5.88 1.92 -30.42
N LEU A 422 5.95 1.25 -31.58
CA LEU A 422 6.78 0.06 -31.77
C LEU A 422 8.27 0.35 -31.55
N ALA A 423 8.78 1.47 -32.05
CA ALA A 423 10.16 1.89 -31.82
C ALA A 423 10.42 2.18 -30.33
N ALA A 424 9.47 2.80 -29.62
CA ALA A 424 9.54 3.04 -28.18
C ALA A 424 9.51 1.75 -27.35
N ILE A 425 8.81 0.71 -27.82
CA ILE A 425 8.87 -0.65 -27.24
C ILE A 425 10.29 -1.21 -27.35
N VAL A 426 10.89 -1.16 -28.54
CA VAL A 426 12.27 -1.64 -28.76
C VAL A 426 13.23 -0.87 -27.86
N GLU A 427 13.17 0.46 -27.85
CA GLU A 427 14.07 1.28 -27.02
C GLU A 427 13.88 1.01 -25.52
N THR A 428 12.63 0.87 -25.07
CA THR A 428 12.33 0.53 -23.68
C THR A 428 12.87 -0.84 -23.32
N ALA A 429 12.74 -1.84 -24.20
CA ALA A 429 13.24 -3.18 -23.97
C ALA A 429 14.78 -3.21 -23.82
N ARG A 430 15.47 -2.45 -24.67
CA ARG A 430 16.93 -2.31 -24.62
C ARG A 430 17.39 -1.58 -23.36
N ARG A 431 16.76 -0.45 -23.05
CA ARG A 431 17.06 0.38 -21.86
C ARG A 431 16.82 -0.39 -20.56
N GLU A 432 15.72 -1.12 -20.46
CA GLU A 432 15.34 -1.91 -19.27
C GLU A 432 16.05 -3.28 -19.23
N ARG A 433 16.81 -3.62 -20.28
CA ARG A 433 17.65 -4.82 -20.36
C ARG A 433 16.85 -6.12 -20.21
N LEU A 434 15.74 -6.23 -20.94
CA LEU A 434 14.83 -7.39 -20.86
C LEU A 434 15.48 -8.69 -21.34
N ASP A 435 15.01 -9.81 -20.80
CA ASP A 435 15.36 -11.16 -21.27
C ASP A 435 14.48 -11.59 -22.45
N PHE A 436 13.18 -11.24 -22.39
CA PHE A 436 12.25 -11.52 -23.47
C PHE A 436 11.02 -10.58 -23.50
N ILE A 437 10.27 -10.62 -24.59
CA ILE A 437 9.02 -9.89 -24.80
C ILE A 437 7.93 -10.90 -25.18
N VAL A 438 6.72 -10.68 -24.66
CA VAL A 438 5.50 -11.40 -25.06
C VAL A 438 4.52 -10.43 -25.70
N ILE A 439 3.95 -10.81 -26.85
CA ILE A 439 3.01 -10.00 -27.63
C ILE A 439 1.69 -10.77 -27.80
N ALA A 440 0.64 -10.32 -27.10
CA ALA A 440 -0.62 -11.03 -26.96
C ALA A 440 -1.69 -10.67 -28.02
N GLY A 441 -1.36 -10.82 -29.31
CA GLY A 441 -2.33 -10.68 -30.40
C GLY A 441 -2.39 -9.31 -31.06
N ASP A 442 -3.10 -9.28 -32.19
CA ASP A 442 -3.40 -8.12 -33.02
C ASP A 442 -2.18 -7.26 -33.36
N LEU A 443 -1.21 -7.84 -34.08
CA LEU A 443 -0.02 -7.12 -34.53
C LEU A 443 -0.35 -6.13 -35.65
N TYR A 444 -1.33 -6.48 -36.47
CA TYR A 444 -1.73 -5.76 -37.69
C TYR A 444 -3.25 -5.57 -37.73
N ASP A 445 -3.74 -4.62 -38.51
CA ASP A 445 -5.18 -4.40 -38.70
C ASP A 445 -5.80 -5.21 -39.86
N LYS A 446 -7.11 -5.50 -39.78
CA LYS A 446 -7.90 -6.32 -40.73
C LYS A 446 -7.94 -5.81 -42.16
N ALA A 447 -7.68 -4.51 -42.37
CA ALA A 447 -7.90 -3.87 -43.68
C ALA A 447 -6.84 -4.22 -44.73
N ASP A 448 -5.70 -4.77 -44.30
CA ASP A 448 -4.71 -5.55 -45.05
C ASP A 448 -3.44 -5.52 -44.19
N ARG A 449 -2.84 -6.67 -43.89
CA ARG A 449 -1.51 -6.77 -43.25
C ARG A 449 -0.49 -6.12 -44.16
N SER A 450 -0.34 -4.80 -44.08
CA SER A 450 0.44 -4.07 -45.09
C SER A 450 1.87 -4.59 -45.11
N LEU A 451 2.44 -4.75 -46.31
CA LEU A 451 3.84 -5.16 -46.44
C LEU A 451 4.77 -4.23 -45.64
N ARG A 452 4.42 -2.93 -45.57
CA ARG A 452 5.11 -1.95 -44.75
C ARG A 452 5.09 -2.32 -43.27
N ALA A 453 3.94 -2.69 -42.72
CA ALA A 453 3.80 -3.07 -41.32
C ALA A 453 4.65 -4.30 -40.98
N GLN A 454 4.61 -5.32 -41.83
CA GLN A 454 5.37 -6.55 -41.66
C GLN A 454 6.88 -6.32 -41.75
N LEU A 455 7.35 -5.49 -42.69
CA LEU A 455 8.77 -5.12 -42.81
C LEU A 455 9.25 -4.29 -41.60
N ARG A 456 8.42 -3.38 -41.08
CA ARG A 456 8.74 -2.61 -39.87
C ARG A 456 8.78 -3.49 -38.62
N MET A 457 7.86 -4.45 -38.52
CA MET A 457 7.87 -5.45 -37.46
C MET A 457 9.14 -6.30 -37.51
N GLN A 458 9.49 -6.84 -38.68
CA GLN A 458 10.75 -7.59 -38.88
C GLN A 458 11.96 -6.76 -38.47
N GLN A 459 12.05 -5.50 -38.90
CA GLN A 459 13.15 -4.60 -38.53
C GLN A 459 13.23 -4.37 -37.01
N ALA A 460 12.09 -4.21 -36.33
CA ALA A 460 12.04 -4.07 -34.88
C ALA A 460 12.52 -5.35 -34.18
N MET A 461 12.10 -6.53 -34.67
CA MET A 461 12.54 -7.80 -34.13
C MET A 461 14.04 -8.04 -34.35
N SER A 462 14.60 -7.66 -35.51
CA SER A 462 16.04 -7.75 -35.76
C SER A 462 16.84 -6.92 -34.77
N LYS A 463 16.38 -5.70 -34.44
CA LYS A 463 17.03 -4.86 -33.41
C LYS A 463 16.99 -5.49 -32.02
N LEU A 464 15.90 -6.15 -31.65
CA LEU A 464 15.81 -6.87 -30.38
C LEU A 464 16.74 -8.10 -30.35
N ALA A 465 16.87 -8.79 -31.49
CA ALA A 465 17.76 -9.93 -31.64
C ALA A 465 19.25 -9.54 -31.50
N GLU A 466 19.65 -8.33 -31.93
CA GLU A 466 21.02 -7.81 -31.72
C GLU A 466 21.40 -7.77 -30.23
N ASP A 467 20.45 -7.60 -29.33
CA ASP A 467 20.65 -7.59 -27.87
C ASP A 467 20.26 -8.94 -27.20
N ASN A 468 20.05 -10.00 -27.99
CA ASN A 468 19.59 -11.33 -27.55
C ASN A 468 18.26 -11.34 -26.77
N ILE A 469 17.37 -10.38 -27.05
CA ILE A 469 16.04 -10.35 -26.46
C ILE A 469 15.13 -11.29 -27.24
N GLN A 470 14.57 -12.31 -26.57
CA GLN A 470 13.63 -13.25 -27.21
C GLN A 470 12.25 -12.62 -27.35
N VAL A 471 11.49 -13.01 -28.37
CA VAL A 471 10.13 -12.49 -28.60
C VAL A 471 9.17 -13.64 -28.87
N PHE A 472 8.08 -13.69 -28.10
CA PHE A 472 7.04 -14.69 -28.23
C PHE A 472 5.72 -14.03 -28.62
N VAL A 473 5.08 -14.52 -29.67
CA VAL A 473 3.96 -13.84 -30.31
C VAL A 473 2.79 -14.81 -30.52
N VAL A 474 1.59 -14.37 -30.16
CA VAL A 474 0.34 -14.97 -30.64
C VAL A 474 -0.37 -13.96 -31.55
N HIS A 475 -1.13 -14.45 -32.53
CA HIS A 475 -1.99 -13.65 -33.38
C HIS A 475 -3.44 -13.62 -32.87
N GLY A 476 -4.13 -12.50 -33.08
CA GLY A 476 -5.49 -12.25 -32.64
C GLY A 476 -6.51 -12.33 -33.78
N ASN A 477 -7.67 -11.71 -33.58
CA ASN A 477 -8.75 -11.72 -34.56
C ASN A 477 -8.51 -10.75 -35.72
N HIS A 478 -7.61 -9.77 -35.60
CA HIS A 478 -7.27 -8.86 -36.70
C HIS A 478 -6.22 -9.42 -37.65
N ASP A 479 -5.40 -10.35 -37.18
CA ASP A 479 -4.32 -10.96 -37.93
C ASP A 479 -4.27 -12.48 -37.76
N PRO A 480 -5.36 -13.23 -38.03
CA PRO A 480 -5.40 -14.69 -37.86
C PRO A 480 -4.46 -15.44 -38.82
N ALA A 481 -4.14 -16.70 -38.50
CA ALA A 481 -3.21 -17.53 -39.26
C ALA A 481 -3.61 -17.74 -40.75
N ASP A 482 -4.91 -17.71 -41.07
CA ASP A 482 -5.44 -17.85 -42.44
C ASP A 482 -5.36 -16.56 -43.29
N GLY A 483 -4.94 -15.43 -42.71
CA GLY A 483 -4.71 -14.19 -43.44
C GLY A 483 -3.44 -14.23 -44.29
N TRP A 484 -3.35 -13.36 -45.31
CA TRP A 484 -2.14 -13.19 -46.11
C TRP A 484 -0.92 -12.76 -45.25
N GLN A 485 0.27 -13.32 -45.50
CA GLN A 485 1.53 -12.93 -44.86
C GLN A 485 2.63 -12.81 -45.90
N ALA A 486 3.57 -11.89 -45.69
CA ALA A 486 4.79 -11.82 -46.47
C ALA A 486 5.75 -12.95 -46.05
N GLU A 487 6.44 -13.55 -47.02
CA GLU A 487 7.48 -14.54 -46.77
C GLU A 487 8.75 -13.85 -46.22
N LEU A 488 8.76 -13.56 -44.92
CA LEU A 488 9.87 -12.91 -44.23
C LEU A 488 10.64 -13.92 -43.37
N GLU A 489 11.96 -13.80 -43.37
CA GLU A 489 12.82 -14.54 -42.45
C GLU A 489 12.85 -13.84 -41.09
N TRP A 490 12.41 -14.54 -40.04
CA TRP A 490 12.47 -14.06 -38.66
C TRP A 490 13.81 -14.40 -38.02
N PRO A 491 14.34 -13.54 -37.13
CA PRO A 491 15.45 -13.91 -36.27
C PRO A 491 15.13 -15.17 -35.43
N ASN A 492 16.12 -16.00 -35.14
CA ASN A 492 15.95 -17.22 -34.33
C ASN A 492 15.46 -16.95 -32.89
N THR A 493 15.54 -15.70 -32.43
CA THR A 493 15.03 -15.26 -31.12
C THR A 493 13.52 -14.99 -31.13
N VAL A 494 12.87 -15.01 -32.30
CA VAL A 494 11.44 -14.76 -32.44
C VAL A 494 10.70 -16.07 -32.64
N HIS A 495 9.64 -16.27 -31.86
CA HIS A 495 8.74 -17.40 -32.01
C HIS A 495 7.29 -16.91 -32.13
N VAL A 496 6.63 -17.33 -33.22
CA VAL A 496 5.20 -17.09 -33.44
C VAL A 496 4.48 -18.42 -33.25
N PHE A 497 3.57 -18.50 -32.29
CA PHE A 497 2.87 -19.73 -31.96
C PHE A 497 1.83 -20.10 -33.03
N GLY A 498 1.67 -21.40 -33.28
CA GLY A 498 0.68 -21.94 -34.20
C GLY A 498 -0.78 -21.76 -33.74
N SER A 499 -1.73 -22.18 -34.58
CA SER A 499 -3.18 -22.03 -34.32
C SER A 499 -3.94 -23.34 -34.13
N GLU A 500 -3.29 -24.49 -34.23
CA GLU A 500 -3.96 -25.80 -34.11
C GLU A 500 -4.20 -26.21 -32.66
N GLN A 501 -3.21 -25.97 -31.78
CA GLN A 501 -3.26 -26.30 -30.36
C GLN A 501 -2.29 -25.39 -29.57
N PRO A 502 -2.46 -25.24 -28.25
CA PRO A 502 -1.50 -24.52 -27.43
C PRO A 502 -0.12 -25.18 -27.46
N GLU A 503 0.88 -24.37 -27.80
CA GLU A 503 2.29 -24.73 -27.84
C GLU A 503 3.03 -24.06 -26.68
N TRP A 504 4.27 -24.49 -26.42
CA TRP A 504 5.13 -23.84 -25.44
C TRP A 504 6.57 -23.83 -25.90
N MET A 505 7.29 -22.79 -25.48
CA MET A 505 8.71 -22.59 -25.75
C MET A 505 9.46 -22.21 -24.47
N PRO A 506 10.70 -22.66 -24.29
CA PRO A 506 11.55 -22.15 -23.22
C PRO A 506 11.98 -20.72 -23.53
N ALA A 507 11.82 -19.83 -22.55
CA ALA A 507 12.43 -18.52 -22.54
C ALA A 507 13.64 -18.56 -21.60
N TYR A 508 14.76 -18.00 -22.06
CA TYR A 508 16.00 -17.96 -21.30
C TYR A 508 16.30 -16.57 -20.75
N THR A 509 17.05 -16.50 -19.66
CA THR A 509 17.72 -15.27 -19.22
C THR A 509 18.79 -14.90 -20.24
N ARG A 510 19.25 -13.65 -20.21
CA ARG A 510 20.41 -13.21 -20.99
C ARG A 510 21.70 -13.97 -20.65
N GLU A 511 21.79 -14.50 -19.45
CA GLU A 511 22.89 -15.35 -18.98
C GLU A 511 22.74 -16.81 -19.44
N GLY A 512 21.64 -17.15 -20.12
CA GLY A 512 21.37 -18.46 -20.71
C GLY A 512 20.68 -19.47 -19.78
N GLU A 513 20.18 -19.02 -18.63
CA GLU A 513 19.44 -19.87 -17.69
C GLU A 513 17.97 -19.99 -18.11
N LEU A 514 17.30 -21.10 -17.79
CA LEU A 514 15.88 -21.26 -18.13
C LEU A 514 15.03 -20.35 -17.23
N ALA A 515 14.46 -19.30 -17.82
CA ALA A 515 13.63 -18.32 -17.14
C ALA A 515 12.17 -18.77 -17.00
N ALA A 516 11.54 -19.18 -18.10
CA ALA A 516 10.13 -19.55 -18.10
C ALA A 516 9.80 -20.56 -19.20
N HIS A 517 8.70 -21.29 -19.04
CA HIS A 517 7.97 -21.81 -20.18
C HIS A 517 6.92 -20.78 -20.60
N VAL A 518 6.97 -20.35 -21.85
CA VAL A 518 6.04 -19.42 -22.47
C VAL A 518 5.09 -20.21 -23.35
N TYR A 519 3.78 -20.07 -23.13
CA TYR A 519 2.74 -20.82 -23.80
C TYR A 519 1.92 -19.90 -24.68
N GLY A 520 1.48 -20.36 -25.85
CA GLY A 520 0.67 -19.54 -26.73
C GLY A 520 -0.10 -20.34 -27.77
N MET A 521 -1.16 -19.71 -28.28
CA MET A 521 -1.97 -20.22 -29.38
C MET A 521 -2.53 -19.02 -30.16
N SER A 522 -2.19 -18.95 -31.44
CA SER A 522 -2.72 -17.96 -32.37
C SER A 522 -4.13 -18.33 -32.83
N TYR A 523 -4.90 -17.33 -33.28
CA TYR A 523 -6.21 -17.59 -33.88
C TYR A 523 -6.08 -18.20 -35.27
N ALA A 524 -6.84 -19.28 -35.53
CA ALA A 524 -6.91 -19.89 -36.85
C ALA A 524 -7.69 -19.04 -37.86
N SER A 525 -8.69 -18.29 -37.39
CA SER A 525 -9.53 -17.39 -38.20
C SER A 525 -9.95 -16.16 -37.39
N ALA A 526 -10.45 -15.13 -38.06
CA ALA A 526 -10.87 -13.86 -37.44
C ALA A 526 -12.07 -13.97 -36.47
N SER A 527 -12.67 -15.15 -36.32
CA SER A 527 -13.83 -15.38 -35.44
C SER A 527 -13.68 -16.67 -34.65
N VAL A 528 -12.98 -16.59 -33.51
CA VAL A 528 -12.90 -17.68 -32.54
C VAL A 528 -13.95 -17.49 -31.45
N ARG A 529 -14.78 -18.50 -31.19
CA ARG A 529 -15.83 -18.48 -30.16
C ARG A 529 -15.67 -19.55 -29.08
N ASP A 530 -14.65 -20.39 -29.22
CA ASP A 530 -14.32 -21.44 -28.27
C ASP A 530 -13.53 -20.89 -27.08
N ASN A 531 -13.66 -21.54 -25.93
CA ASN A 531 -12.86 -21.24 -24.75
C ASN A 531 -11.45 -21.84 -24.91
N LEU A 532 -10.56 -21.12 -25.60
CA LEU A 532 -9.19 -21.57 -25.83
C LEU A 532 -8.39 -21.74 -24.53
N ALA A 533 -8.69 -20.97 -23.48
CA ALA A 533 -8.00 -21.08 -22.19
C ALA A 533 -8.10 -22.50 -21.59
N ALA A 534 -9.22 -23.19 -21.82
CA ALA A 534 -9.44 -24.55 -21.33
C ALA A 534 -8.51 -25.59 -21.99
N MET A 535 -7.85 -25.26 -23.11
CA MET A 535 -6.94 -26.15 -23.82
C MET A 535 -5.50 -26.08 -23.27
N TYR A 536 -5.14 -25.03 -22.54
CA TYR A 536 -3.78 -24.85 -22.03
C TYR A 536 -3.47 -25.90 -20.96
N ARG A 537 -2.29 -26.52 -21.07
CA ARG A 537 -1.79 -27.52 -20.12
C ARG A 537 -0.36 -27.18 -19.75
N LYS A 538 -0.13 -27.00 -18.45
CA LYS A 538 1.20 -26.75 -17.88
C LYS A 538 2.10 -27.97 -18.12
N GLN A 539 3.33 -27.71 -18.53
CA GLN A 539 4.38 -28.71 -18.68
C GLN A 539 5.42 -28.47 -17.58
N GLU A 540 5.75 -29.49 -16.80
CA GLU A 540 6.75 -29.36 -15.72
C GLU A 540 8.15 -29.01 -16.26
N GLY A 541 9.01 -28.48 -15.40
CA GLY A 541 10.44 -28.29 -15.71
C GLY A 541 10.91 -26.85 -15.90
N ALA A 542 10.02 -25.85 -15.76
CA ALA A 542 10.42 -24.45 -15.69
C ALA A 542 10.12 -23.86 -14.30
N PRO A 543 10.89 -22.84 -13.87
CA PRO A 543 10.63 -22.14 -12.61
C PRO A 543 9.43 -21.20 -12.69
N PHE A 544 8.98 -20.83 -13.90
CA PHE A 544 7.87 -19.91 -14.13
C PHE A 544 7.08 -20.28 -15.39
N HIS A 545 5.76 -20.08 -15.36
CA HIS A 545 4.88 -20.43 -16.47
C HIS A 545 4.00 -19.25 -16.87
N LEU A 546 4.19 -18.79 -18.11
CA LEU A 546 3.52 -17.62 -18.68
C LEU A 546 2.69 -18.03 -19.89
N ALA A 547 1.38 -17.76 -19.88
CA ALA A 547 0.50 -18.05 -21.00
C ALA A 547 0.04 -16.77 -21.71
N LEU A 548 0.24 -16.70 -23.03
CA LEU A 548 -0.31 -15.65 -23.91
C LEU A 548 -1.68 -16.10 -24.39
N LEU A 549 -2.68 -15.22 -24.30
CA LEU A 549 -4.02 -15.51 -24.81
C LEU A 549 -4.72 -14.21 -25.26
N HIS A 550 -5.12 -14.16 -26.53
CA HIS A 550 -5.97 -13.10 -27.03
C HIS A 550 -7.44 -13.48 -26.77
N ALA A 551 -8.12 -12.81 -25.84
CA ALA A 551 -9.44 -13.26 -25.35
C ALA A 551 -10.25 -12.17 -24.67
N ASN A 552 -11.56 -12.36 -24.59
CA ASN A 552 -12.47 -11.58 -23.77
C ASN A 552 -12.83 -12.31 -22.46
N VAL A 553 -12.21 -11.91 -21.34
CA VAL A 553 -12.46 -12.52 -20.01
C VAL A 553 -13.72 -11.94 -19.36
N ASP A 554 -14.62 -12.84 -18.95
CA ASP A 554 -15.92 -12.53 -18.31
C ASP A 554 -16.85 -11.65 -19.16
N GLY A 555 -16.62 -11.57 -20.48
CA GLY A 555 -17.50 -10.86 -21.41
C GLY A 555 -17.55 -9.35 -21.19
N GLN A 556 -16.37 -8.70 -21.18
CA GLN A 556 -16.23 -7.26 -21.08
C GLN A 556 -17.11 -6.55 -22.11
N ALA A 557 -18.01 -5.71 -21.61
CA ALA A 557 -18.87 -4.87 -22.45
C ALA A 557 -18.03 -3.94 -23.34
N ASN A 558 -18.55 -3.62 -24.53
CA ASN A 558 -17.92 -2.81 -25.60
C ASN A 558 -16.89 -3.54 -26.49
N TYR A 559 -16.57 -4.80 -26.21
CA TYR A 559 -15.68 -5.61 -27.04
C TYR A 559 -16.40 -6.87 -27.53
N ASP A 560 -16.09 -7.31 -28.76
CA ASP A 560 -16.62 -8.56 -29.29
C ASP A 560 -16.17 -9.73 -28.42
N ASN A 561 -16.99 -10.77 -28.30
CA ASN A 561 -16.73 -11.88 -27.38
C ASN A 561 -15.90 -12.98 -28.07
N TYR A 562 -14.67 -12.65 -28.48
CA TYR A 562 -13.73 -13.60 -29.09
C TYR A 562 -12.95 -14.39 -28.02
N ALA A 563 -12.72 -15.67 -28.31
CA ALA A 563 -12.19 -16.69 -27.39
C ALA A 563 -12.68 -16.51 -25.95
N PRO A 564 -14.00 -16.51 -25.71
CA PRO A 564 -14.56 -16.17 -24.42
C PRO A 564 -14.11 -17.16 -23.35
N CYS A 565 -13.63 -16.64 -22.23
CA CYS A 565 -13.29 -17.45 -21.06
C CYS A 565 -13.70 -16.75 -19.77
N LYS A 566 -13.80 -17.51 -18.68
CA LYS A 566 -14.05 -16.95 -17.35
C LYS A 566 -12.75 -16.74 -16.62
N LEU A 567 -12.71 -15.75 -15.72
CA LEU A 567 -11.54 -15.58 -14.83
C LEU A 567 -11.26 -16.85 -14.00
N SER A 568 -12.31 -17.60 -13.64
CA SER A 568 -12.17 -18.90 -12.96
C SER A 568 -11.39 -19.93 -13.77
N ASP A 569 -11.53 -19.93 -15.10
CA ASP A 569 -10.88 -20.88 -15.99
C ASP A 569 -9.36 -20.65 -15.93
N LEU A 570 -8.95 -19.38 -16.04
CA LEU A 570 -7.54 -18.95 -15.97
C LEU A 570 -6.90 -19.25 -14.60
N ARG A 571 -7.65 -19.02 -13.51
CA ARG A 571 -7.19 -19.32 -12.14
C ARG A 571 -7.00 -20.81 -11.90
N SER A 572 -7.81 -21.66 -12.52
CA SER A 572 -7.76 -23.11 -12.35
C SER A 572 -6.61 -23.78 -13.11
N ALA A 573 -6.01 -23.09 -14.09
CA ALA A 573 -5.01 -23.64 -14.99
C ALA A 573 -3.57 -23.63 -14.44
N SER A 574 -3.34 -23.09 -13.23
CA SER A 574 -2.06 -23.12 -12.50
C SER A 574 -0.84 -22.50 -13.21
N PHE A 575 -1.07 -21.56 -14.13
CA PHE A 575 -0.04 -20.66 -14.67
C PHE A 575 0.24 -19.51 -13.71
N ASP A 576 1.45 -18.96 -13.74
CA ASP A 576 1.86 -17.86 -12.85
C ASP A 576 1.43 -16.49 -13.40
N TYR A 577 1.42 -16.35 -14.74
CA TYR A 577 1.05 -15.14 -15.44
C TYR A 577 0.26 -15.43 -16.73
N TRP A 578 -0.85 -14.73 -16.90
CA TRP A 578 -1.65 -14.70 -18.13
C TRP A 578 -1.50 -13.34 -18.81
N ALA A 579 -0.78 -13.34 -19.93
CA ALA A 579 -0.58 -12.20 -20.82
C ALA A 579 -1.73 -12.11 -21.81
N LEU A 580 -2.69 -11.22 -21.56
CA LEU A 580 -3.89 -11.09 -22.36
C LEU A 580 -3.84 -9.90 -23.33
N GLY A 581 -4.41 -10.09 -24.53
CA GLY A 581 -4.79 -9.00 -25.44
C GLY A 581 -6.25 -9.11 -25.86
N HIS A 582 -6.71 -8.22 -26.75
CA HIS A 582 -8.09 -7.97 -27.24
C HIS A 582 -8.77 -6.77 -26.57
N ILE A 583 -8.46 -6.51 -25.30
CA ILE A 583 -9.02 -5.38 -24.55
C ILE A 583 -8.02 -4.23 -24.59
N HIS A 584 -8.41 -3.13 -25.25
CA HIS A 584 -7.53 -1.98 -25.47
C HIS A 584 -7.26 -1.18 -24.17
N ASP A 585 -8.07 -1.35 -23.13
CA ASP A 585 -7.85 -0.71 -21.83
C ASP A 585 -6.98 -1.54 -20.89
N ARG A 586 -6.06 -0.87 -20.21
CA ARG A 586 -5.19 -1.47 -19.19
C ARG A 586 -6.01 -2.00 -18.00
N ARG A 587 -5.88 -3.28 -17.68
CA ARG A 587 -6.58 -3.93 -16.55
C ARG A 587 -5.77 -5.05 -15.92
N VAL A 588 -5.81 -5.16 -14.60
CA VAL A 588 -5.30 -6.32 -13.85
C VAL A 588 -6.51 -7.00 -13.22
N LEU A 589 -6.90 -8.16 -13.73
CA LEU A 589 -8.08 -8.90 -13.28
C LEU A 589 -7.80 -9.77 -12.06
N SER A 590 -6.54 -10.12 -11.81
CA SER A 590 -6.12 -10.96 -10.69
C SER A 590 -4.64 -10.69 -10.36
N GLU A 591 -4.32 -10.63 -9.07
CA GLU A 591 -2.94 -10.46 -8.57
C GLU A 591 -2.22 -11.79 -8.35
N TYR A 592 -2.93 -12.91 -8.18
CA TYR A 592 -2.32 -14.24 -8.27
C TYR A 592 -3.36 -15.32 -8.63
N PRO A 593 -3.14 -16.12 -9.68
CA PRO A 593 -2.15 -15.84 -10.75
C PRO A 593 -2.41 -14.47 -11.38
N HIS A 594 -1.36 -13.87 -11.94
CA HIS A 594 -1.50 -12.57 -12.60
C HIS A 594 -2.32 -12.74 -13.87
N VAL A 595 -3.37 -11.95 -14.04
CA VAL A 595 -4.20 -11.95 -15.24
C VAL A 595 -4.34 -10.52 -15.72
N VAL A 596 -3.69 -10.20 -16.84
CA VAL A 596 -3.36 -8.81 -17.17
C VAL A 596 -3.71 -8.50 -18.61
N TYR A 597 -4.35 -7.36 -18.84
CA TYR A 597 -4.45 -6.67 -20.13
C TYR A 597 -3.56 -5.42 -20.07
N PRO A 598 -2.53 -5.29 -20.92
CA PRO A 598 -1.69 -4.10 -20.97
C PRO A 598 -2.40 -2.93 -21.66
N GLY A 599 -3.44 -3.25 -22.44
CA GLY A 599 -4.07 -2.35 -23.40
C GLY A 599 -3.32 -2.32 -24.72
N ASN A 600 -3.76 -1.46 -25.64
CA ASN A 600 -3.05 -1.20 -26.88
C ASN A 600 -1.88 -0.23 -26.66
N ILE A 601 -0.90 -0.28 -27.58
CA ILE A 601 0.35 0.50 -27.47
C ILE A 601 0.19 1.97 -27.88
N GLN A 602 -0.82 2.26 -28.69
CA GLN A 602 -1.09 3.56 -29.28
C GLN A 602 -2.59 3.69 -29.52
N GLY A 603 -3.19 4.76 -29.00
CA GLY A 603 -4.60 5.05 -29.21
C GLY A 603 -4.89 5.30 -30.68
N ARG A 604 -5.97 4.69 -31.18
CA ARG A 604 -6.41 4.67 -32.59
C ARG A 604 -7.68 5.46 -32.85
N SER A 605 -8.34 5.90 -31.78
CA SER A 605 -9.55 6.69 -31.87
C SER A 605 -9.78 7.53 -30.61
N VAL A 606 -10.67 8.49 -30.73
CA VAL A 606 -11.25 9.31 -29.64
C VAL A 606 -11.82 8.51 -28.46
N LYS A 607 -12.08 7.21 -28.61
CA LYS A 607 -12.56 6.36 -27.50
C LYS A 607 -11.41 5.81 -26.65
N GLU A 608 -10.17 5.93 -27.12
CA GLU A 608 -8.98 5.33 -26.52
C GLU A 608 -8.13 6.41 -25.86
N THR A 609 -8.71 7.11 -24.88
CA THR A 609 -8.05 8.24 -24.20
C THR A 609 -7.00 7.81 -23.18
N GLY A 610 -6.12 8.74 -22.80
CA GLY A 610 -5.11 8.54 -21.76
C GLY A 610 -3.88 7.77 -22.22
N SER A 611 -3.10 7.27 -21.26
CA SER A 611 -1.83 6.58 -21.51
C SER A 611 -2.02 5.21 -22.19
N ARG A 612 -1.13 4.89 -23.13
CA ARG A 612 -1.15 3.65 -23.93
C ARG A 612 0.24 3.03 -23.96
N GLY A 613 0.34 1.71 -23.88
CA GLY A 613 1.65 1.07 -23.77
C GLY A 613 1.69 -0.30 -23.14
N VAL A 614 2.75 -0.56 -22.38
CA VAL A 614 3.20 -1.93 -22.06
C VAL A 614 3.52 -2.09 -20.58
N TYR A 615 3.52 -3.34 -20.10
CA TYR A 615 4.06 -3.67 -18.79
C TYR A 615 5.48 -4.23 -18.91
N VAL A 616 6.42 -3.66 -18.16
CA VAL A 616 7.69 -4.31 -17.81
C VAL A 616 7.47 -5.10 -16.54
N VAL A 617 7.77 -6.39 -16.59
CA VAL A 617 7.48 -7.36 -15.55
C VAL A 617 8.78 -7.97 -15.04
N ARG A 618 9.08 -7.79 -13.77
CA ARG A 618 10.24 -8.37 -13.08
C ARG A 618 9.78 -9.56 -12.24
N VAL A 619 10.41 -10.71 -12.40
CA VAL A 619 10.06 -11.94 -11.66
C VAL A 619 11.21 -12.30 -10.72
N CYS A 620 10.96 -12.30 -9.40
CA CYS A 620 11.98 -12.65 -8.41
C CYS A 620 12.26 -14.17 -8.34
N GLU A 621 13.38 -14.59 -7.74
CA GLU A 621 13.69 -16.03 -7.51
C GLU A 621 12.56 -16.81 -6.82
N GLU A 622 11.72 -16.15 -6.01
CA GLU A 622 10.58 -16.78 -5.34
C GLU A 622 9.26 -16.71 -6.15
N GLY A 623 9.31 -16.34 -7.43
CA GLY A 623 8.15 -16.23 -8.31
C GLY A 623 7.27 -15.00 -8.08
N ARG A 624 7.74 -14.03 -7.27
CA ARG A 624 7.02 -12.75 -7.07
C ARG A 624 7.13 -11.91 -8.32
N ILE A 625 6.00 -11.35 -8.75
CA ILE A 625 5.91 -10.52 -9.93
C ILE A 625 5.78 -9.06 -9.50
N GLU A 626 6.63 -8.20 -10.06
CA GLU A 626 6.50 -6.75 -9.99
C GLU A 626 6.23 -6.21 -11.39
N MET A 627 5.14 -5.47 -11.56
CA MET A 627 4.73 -4.89 -12.84
C MET A 627 4.87 -3.38 -12.82
N SER A 628 5.58 -2.86 -13.81
CA SER A 628 5.83 -1.45 -14.03
C SER A 628 5.26 -1.05 -15.40
N TYR A 629 4.29 -0.15 -15.42
CA TYR A 629 3.72 0.34 -16.69
C TYR A 629 4.67 1.34 -17.36
N ARG A 630 4.76 1.26 -18.69
CA ARG A 630 5.52 2.18 -19.54
C ARG A 630 4.59 2.69 -20.64
N ASP A 631 4.30 3.98 -20.58
CA ASP A 631 3.60 4.68 -21.65
C ASP A 631 4.55 4.81 -22.85
N VAL A 632 4.14 4.27 -23.99
CA VAL A 632 4.91 4.29 -25.25
C VAL A 632 4.13 4.99 -26.36
N ALA A 633 2.98 5.59 -26.04
CA ALA A 633 2.18 6.32 -27.02
C ALA A 633 2.94 7.56 -27.49
N SER A 634 3.00 7.73 -28.81
CA SER A 634 3.57 8.93 -29.44
C SER A 634 2.54 10.03 -29.62
N VAL A 635 1.26 9.67 -29.74
CA VAL A 635 0.13 10.61 -29.79
C VAL A 635 -0.89 10.27 -28.72
N ILE A 636 -1.32 11.27 -27.94
CA ILE A 636 -2.30 11.09 -26.86
C ILE A 636 -3.69 11.47 -27.37
N TRP A 637 -4.71 10.70 -27.02
CA TRP A 637 -6.11 11.07 -27.19
C TRP A 637 -6.65 11.57 -25.86
N GLU A 638 -7.26 12.75 -25.84
CA GLU A 638 -7.84 13.31 -24.63
C GLU A 638 -9.26 13.83 -24.90
N GLU A 639 -10.12 13.71 -23.90
CA GLU A 639 -11.44 14.33 -23.89
C GLU A 639 -11.58 15.16 -22.61
N LEU A 640 -11.87 16.45 -22.76
CA LEU A 640 -12.00 17.37 -21.64
C LEU A 640 -13.35 18.09 -21.71
N ALA A 641 -14.09 18.04 -20.61
CA ALA A 641 -15.31 18.82 -20.44
C ALA A 641 -14.97 20.25 -20.04
N VAL A 642 -15.53 21.23 -20.75
CA VAL A 642 -15.38 22.66 -20.46
C VAL A 642 -16.74 23.20 -20.04
N SER A 643 -16.83 23.63 -18.78
CA SER A 643 -18.08 24.18 -18.25
C SER A 643 -18.38 25.54 -18.86
N ILE A 644 -19.64 25.76 -19.27
CA ILE A 644 -20.18 27.07 -19.65
C ILE A 644 -20.86 27.79 -18.48
N GLU A 645 -20.93 27.16 -17.30
CA GLU A 645 -21.62 27.73 -16.15
C GLU A 645 -20.95 29.02 -15.66
N GLY A 646 -21.74 30.07 -15.47
CA GLY A 646 -21.23 31.40 -15.12
C GLY A 646 -20.43 32.11 -16.22
N ALA A 647 -20.36 31.57 -17.44
CA ALA A 647 -19.86 32.31 -18.60
C ALA A 647 -21.01 33.16 -19.16
N GLU A 648 -20.88 34.48 -19.06
CA GLU A 648 -21.91 35.43 -19.52
C GLU A 648 -21.65 35.90 -20.95
N ARG A 649 -20.40 35.85 -21.42
CA ARG A 649 -19.97 36.34 -22.74
C ARG A 649 -19.12 35.30 -23.47
N GLU A 650 -19.12 35.36 -24.80
CA GLU A 650 -18.29 34.53 -25.68
C GLU A 650 -16.78 34.65 -25.32
N GLN A 651 -16.33 35.84 -24.91
CA GLN A 651 -14.95 36.03 -24.44
C GLN A 651 -14.59 35.16 -23.23
N ASP A 652 -15.54 34.91 -22.33
CA ASP A 652 -15.31 34.09 -21.14
C ASP A 652 -15.17 32.61 -21.55
N LEU A 653 -15.95 32.15 -22.53
CA LEU A 653 -15.81 30.82 -23.12
C LEU A 653 -14.47 30.67 -23.87
N LYS A 654 -14.06 31.68 -24.64
CA LYS A 654 -12.76 31.71 -25.32
C LYS A 654 -11.60 31.48 -24.34
N HIS A 655 -11.57 32.21 -23.22
CA HIS A 655 -10.52 32.02 -22.21
C HIS A 655 -10.54 30.60 -21.64
N ARG A 656 -11.72 30.08 -21.29
CA ARG A 656 -11.84 28.70 -20.76
C ARG A 656 -11.37 27.64 -21.76
N LEU A 657 -11.65 27.82 -23.05
CA LEU A 657 -11.18 26.91 -24.11
C LEU A 657 -9.66 26.96 -24.26
N LEU A 658 -9.06 28.15 -24.25
CA LEU A 658 -7.60 28.31 -24.34
C LEU A 658 -6.91 27.74 -23.10
N ASP A 659 -7.44 28.01 -21.90
CA ASP A 659 -6.92 27.45 -20.64
C ASP A 659 -7.01 25.92 -20.65
N ALA A 660 -8.10 25.35 -21.17
CA ALA A 660 -8.29 23.92 -21.32
C ALA A 660 -7.23 23.30 -22.26
N VAL A 661 -6.96 23.94 -23.41
CA VAL A 661 -5.92 23.51 -24.35
C VAL A 661 -4.53 23.59 -23.72
N GLU A 662 -4.19 24.71 -23.08
CA GLU A 662 -2.89 24.90 -22.42
C GLU A 662 -2.68 23.91 -21.26
N SER A 663 -3.72 23.63 -20.49
CA SER A 663 -3.68 22.62 -19.43
C SER A 663 -3.34 21.23 -19.97
N VAL A 664 -3.92 20.85 -21.12
CA VAL A 664 -3.64 19.56 -21.77
C VAL A 664 -2.25 19.54 -22.40
N ARG A 665 -1.83 20.64 -23.02
CA ARG A 665 -0.48 20.81 -23.56
C ARG A 665 0.57 20.64 -22.47
N ALA A 666 0.40 21.30 -21.32
CA ALA A 666 1.32 21.23 -20.19
C ALA A 666 1.43 19.81 -19.59
N SER A 667 0.36 19.01 -19.60
CA SER A 667 0.36 17.65 -19.06
C SER A 667 0.79 16.57 -20.07
N SER A 668 0.85 16.89 -21.37
CA SER A 668 1.21 15.95 -22.44
C SER A 668 2.66 15.45 -22.41
N GLY A 669 3.55 16.17 -21.72
CA GLY A 669 4.99 15.90 -21.73
C GLY A 669 5.66 16.21 -23.07
N GLY A 670 5.10 17.17 -23.83
CA GLY A 670 5.61 17.56 -25.16
C GLY A 670 5.19 16.62 -26.28
N ARG A 671 4.25 15.70 -26.02
CA ARG A 671 3.71 14.79 -27.04
C ARG A 671 2.51 15.44 -27.73
N PRO A 672 2.34 15.22 -29.05
CA PRO A 672 1.13 15.64 -29.75
C PRO A 672 -0.13 15.07 -29.09
N VAL A 673 -1.17 15.90 -28.99
CA VAL A 673 -2.46 15.51 -28.42
C VAL A 673 -3.58 15.74 -29.43
N VAL A 674 -4.43 14.74 -29.62
CA VAL A 674 -5.73 14.90 -30.27
C VAL A 674 -6.77 15.12 -29.17
N LEU A 675 -7.17 16.39 -29.02
CA LEU A 675 -8.07 16.82 -27.96
C LEU A 675 -9.51 16.96 -28.48
N ARG A 676 -10.45 16.34 -27.77
CA ARG A 676 -11.88 16.62 -27.89
C ARG A 676 -12.32 17.49 -26.72
N LEU A 677 -12.90 18.65 -27.03
CA LEU A 677 -13.53 19.51 -26.04
C LEU A 677 -15.04 19.27 -26.05
N ARG A 678 -15.61 19.01 -24.88
CA ARG A 678 -17.06 18.85 -24.69
C ARG A 678 -17.57 20.03 -23.87
N LEU A 679 -18.36 20.90 -24.49
CA LEU A 679 -18.99 22.01 -23.77
C LEU A 679 -20.16 21.47 -22.94
N GLU A 680 -20.18 21.77 -21.65
CA GLU A 680 -21.20 21.27 -20.72
C GLU A 680 -21.71 22.36 -19.78
N GLY A 681 -22.93 22.18 -19.29
CA GLY A 681 -23.53 23.07 -18.29
C GLY A 681 -24.68 23.92 -18.85
N SER A 682 -25.21 24.77 -17.96
CA SER A 682 -26.31 25.69 -18.26
C SER A 682 -25.86 27.13 -18.06
N GLY A 683 -26.37 28.05 -18.87
CA GLY A 683 -25.98 29.45 -18.82
C GLY A 683 -26.50 30.26 -19.99
N VAL A 684 -26.19 31.56 -20.02
CA VAL A 684 -26.67 32.50 -21.05
C VAL A 684 -26.20 32.11 -22.45
N LEU A 685 -25.06 31.43 -22.55
CA LEU A 685 -24.51 30.95 -23.82
C LEU A 685 -25.14 29.63 -24.31
N HIS A 686 -25.93 28.94 -23.49
CA HIS A 686 -26.45 27.60 -23.82
C HIS A 686 -27.26 27.58 -25.12
N GLU A 687 -28.28 28.44 -25.25
CA GLU A 687 -29.11 28.49 -26.47
C GLU A 687 -28.30 28.84 -27.72
N ARG A 688 -27.26 29.68 -27.59
CA ARG A 688 -26.39 30.07 -28.71
C ARG A 688 -25.48 28.93 -29.16
N LEU A 689 -24.99 28.13 -28.22
CA LEU A 689 -24.13 26.98 -28.49
C LEU A 689 -24.89 25.75 -29.00
N MET A 690 -26.21 25.73 -28.84
CA MET A 690 -27.08 24.69 -29.40
C MET A 690 -27.41 24.91 -30.88
N ASP A 691 -26.99 26.03 -31.48
CA ASP A 691 -27.05 26.21 -32.93
C ASP A 691 -26.14 25.19 -33.64
N GLU A 692 -26.63 24.60 -34.73
CA GLU A 692 -25.96 23.49 -35.44
C GLU A 692 -24.55 23.85 -35.95
N HIS A 693 -24.28 25.13 -36.23
CA HIS A 693 -22.99 25.58 -36.76
C HIS A 693 -22.09 26.20 -35.69
N ALA A 694 -22.59 26.46 -34.47
CA ALA A 694 -21.80 27.12 -33.44
C ALA A 694 -20.53 26.32 -33.10
N GLY A 695 -20.66 24.99 -32.98
CA GLY A 695 -19.52 24.12 -32.71
C GLY A 695 -18.42 24.18 -33.77
N GLU A 696 -18.79 24.29 -35.05
CA GLU A 696 -17.84 24.39 -36.16
C GLU A 696 -17.09 25.73 -36.11
N VAL A 697 -17.81 26.84 -35.91
CA VAL A 697 -17.21 28.18 -35.79
C VAL A 697 -16.21 28.24 -34.64
N TRP A 698 -16.59 27.75 -33.45
CA TRP A 698 -15.69 27.74 -32.29
C TRP A 698 -14.46 26.85 -32.51
N LEU A 699 -14.61 25.74 -33.24
CA LEU A 699 -13.50 24.85 -33.56
C LEU A 699 -12.53 25.48 -34.56
N GLU A 700 -13.04 26.16 -35.59
CA GLU A 700 -12.23 26.88 -36.57
C GLU A 700 -11.43 28.01 -35.90
N GLU A 701 -12.11 28.86 -35.14
CA GLU A 701 -11.49 29.95 -34.40
C GLU A 701 -10.45 29.45 -33.39
N LEU A 702 -10.75 28.37 -32.66
CA LEU A 702 -9.80 27.79 -31.72
C LEU A 702 -8.53 27.30 -32.43
N ARG A 703 -8.67 26.70 -33.63
CA ARG A 703 -7.51 26.30 -34.45
C ARG A 703 -6.68 27.49 -34.91
N GLU A 704 -7.32 28.60 -35.27
CA GLU A 704 -6.60 29.83 -35.61
C GLU A 704 -5.85 30.40 -34.39
N TRP A 705 -6.45 30.38 -33.20
CA TRP A 705 -5.82 30.92 -32.00
C TRP A 705 -4.63 30.08 -31.51
N ILE A 706 -4.66 28.76 -31.69
CA ILE A 706 -3.57 27.86 -31.26
C ILE A 706 -2.48 27.68 -32.31
N GLY A 707 -2.75 28.07 -33.57
CA GLY A 707 -1.83 27.92 -34.71
C GLY A 707 -2.11 26.69 -35.58
N SER A 708 -1.74 26.77 -36.87
CA SER A 708 -1.92 25.69 -37.84
C SER A 708 -0.81 24.63 -37.70
N PRO A 709 -1.14 23.33 -37.81
CA PRO A 709 -0.16 22.24 -37.77
C PRO A 709 0.80 22.14 -38.99
N GLU A 710 0.79 23.10 -39.92
CA GLU A 710 1.46 23.02 -41.23
C GLU A 710 2.97 23.30 -41.22
N ASP A 711 3.54 23.83 -40.14
CA ASP A 711 4.99 24.05 -40.03
C ASP A 711 5.67 22.83 -39.37
N GLU A 712 6.43 22.06 -40.15
CA GLU A 712 7.15 20.84 -39.74
C GLU A 712 8.10 21.04 -38.54
N GLU A 713 8.45 22.30 -38.19
CA GLU A 713 9.36 22.64 -37.10
C GLU A 713 8.68 23.07 -35.79
N GLN A 714 7.34 23.24 -35.74
CA GLN A 714 6.64 23.79 -34.56
C GLN A 714 5.46 22.94 -34.05
N TRP A 715 5.68 21.64 -33.86
CA TRP A 715 4.76 20.79 -33.09
C TRP A 715 5.19 20.67 -31.62
#